data_AF-A0A1D1ZVR9-F1
#
_entry.id   AF-A0A1D1ZVR9-F1
#
_cell.length_a   1.000
_cell.length_b   1.000
_cell.length_c   1.000
_cell.angle_alpha   90.00
_cell.angle_beta   90.00
_cell.angle_gamma   90.00
#
_symmetry.space_group_name_H-M   'P 1'
#
loop_
_entity.id
_entity.type
_entity.pdbx_description
1 polymer ?
#
loop_
_entity_poly.entity_id
_entity_poly.type
_entity_poly.pdbx_seq_one_letter_code
_entity_poly.pdbx_strand_id
1 'polypeptide(L)'
;YCWTHGDDALREHSVSRTPGLSFGSDPMEAGYSENTSLNVSSAAGPSKATATSKASKKKTIEQTYQKLTQLEHVLLRPDTYIGSTQRQQQQLWVHDGERLVNRAIQVSPGLYKIFDEILVNAADNKIRDPTMSTLRVDVDELNGSIKVYNDGAGVPVEVHKEHGVHVPELIFGHLLTSSNYDDKEKKVTGGRNGYGAKLANIFSKEFIVETCDGARKRRYKQVFKNNMSEKGEPQITPCSSSENWTCITFKPDLERFQMAALEEDTITLFRKRVYDMAGVLGKTVKVSYNGKMLPVRDFSAYVDMYLGDKEEGPPRFYERINDRWEVVIAQSDGQFQQVSFVNSICTTKGGTHVNAVEAQVTKHLLELMAKKHKQATVKGHMVKSYLWVFVNCLIENPAFDSQAKETMTLLASGFGSSCHLSDGILKKVATSGVVDQILRLASFKADKELKKGDGAKRSRLTGIPKLDDANDAGGRNSAACTLILTEGDSAKTLAISGLSVVGRDKYGVFPLRGKLLNVRDAGTAQITGNAEIQNIKQILGLQHGKAYTDAKSLRYGHLMIMTDQDHDGSHIKGLIMNYFHHFYPSLLKVPGFLVEFITPIIKATKGSQSKSFYTMPEYESWCEEGSRRGWKIKYYKGLGTSTAQEAKQYFAGLAHHRKEFVWEGEEDGTAIEMAFSKKKVEDRKDWLRSFVPGTFLDHTADTISYSDFVHRELILFSRADLERSIPCMVDGLKPGQRKILYACFKRNLKSDIKVAQLAGYVAEHSAYHHGEASLQGTIVGLAQDFIGSNNINLLVPQGQFGTRLQGGKDAASARYIFTRLAPLARSLFNESDDRLLAYLNEEGQGIEPQWYAPILPMVLINGADGIGTGWSTSIPNYNPEDIVDNLRRLLEGEEPVPMKPWYRGFTGTIEEVPGKTSGKSYQVTGTIRQLDETTLEITELPIRKWTQDYKEFLEELVKPEDRAAVPFITDYREHHTDTSVRFVVTLTEAKMREALAVGLETKFKLTTKISCGNMMLFNPDGVIQKYDSPEHILRDFFDLRLEYYSRRRAALLKAAEADLLRISNKVRFILAVVGGELKLSNRKRGDIEAELEREGYDRLPSAKKALAVAATM
;
A
#
# COMPACT_ATOMS: atom_id res chain seq x y z
N TYR A 1 52.47 5.46 20.36
CA TYR A 1 53.66 6.22 20.80
C TYR A 1 53.20 7.49 21.51
N CYS A 2 53.93 7.92 22.53
CA CYS A 2 53.68 9.08 23.41
C CYS A 2 53.92 10.43 22.67
N TRP A 3 53.71 11.67 23.18
CA TRP A 3 53.20 12.32 24.42
C TRP A 3 53.04 13.84 24.09
N THR A 4 52.45 14.80 24.82
CA THR A 4 51.59 14.97 26.04
C THR A 4 50.70 16.21 25.75
N HIS A 5 49.76 16.76 26.53
CA HIS A 5 49.57 17.01 27.98
C HIS A 5 48.04 16.90 28.27
N GLY A 6 47.49 16.80 29.49
CA GLY A 6 48.00 17.13 30.83
C GLY A 6 47.39 18.45 31.33
N ASP A 7 46.82 18.59 32.54
CA ASP A 7 46.56 17.64 33.66
C ASP A 7 45.23 18.11 34.35
N ASP A 8 44.71 17.68 35.51
CA ASP A 8 45.20 16.92 36.68
C ASP A 8 44.00 16.20 37.41
N ALA A 9 44.16 15.77 38.66
CA ALA A 9 43.25 14.97 39.50
C ALA A 9 42.20 15.82 40.31
N LEU A 10 41.26 15.29 41.11
CA LEU A 10 41.35 14.28 42.19
C LEU A 10 40.06 13.44 42.40
N ARG A 11 40.20 12.39 43.24
CA ARG A 11 39.14 11.49 43.76
C ARG A 11 38.64 11.99 45.15
N GLU A 12 37.94 11.28 46.05
CA GLU A 12 37.55 9.86 46.30
C GLU A 12 36.40 9.90 47.34
N HIS A 13 35.30 9.13 47.28
CA HIS A 13 35.04 7.82 47.91
C HIS A 13 33.50 7.59 47.79
N SER A 14 32.94 6.47 47.30
CA SER A 14 32.89 5.08 47.81
C SER A 14 32.14 4.87 49.14
N VAL A 15 30.99 4.15 49.10
CA VAL A 15 30.77 2.83 49.76
C VAL A 15 29.33 2.35 49.51
N SER A 16 29.12 1.04 49.45
CA SER A 16 27.81 0.38 49.31
C SER A 16 27.52 -0.55 50.49
N ARG A 17 26.24 -0.71 50.88
CA ARG A 17 25.56 -2.03 51.06
C ARG A 17 24.12 -1.95 51.58
N THR A 18 23.37 -2.99 51.22
CA THR A 18 22.07 -3.49 51.72
C THR A 18 22.15 -3.98 53.18
N PRO A 19 21.06 -4.37 53.90
CA PRO A 19 19.70 -4.79 53.47
C PRO A 19 18.56 -4.05 54.22
N GLY A 20 17.28 -4.45 54.26
CA GLY A 20 16.58 -5.68 53.81
C GLY A 20 15.04 -5.56 53.86
N LEU A 21 14.32 -6.67 53.59
CA LEU A 21 12.85 -6.70 53.47
C LEU A 21 12.14 -6.82 54.83
N SER A 22 10.87 -6.38 54.93
CA SER A 22 9.70 -7.30 54.84
C SER A 22 8.37 -6.69 55.33
N PHE A 23 7.27 -7.27 54.83
CA PHE A 23 5.86 -7.09 55.23
C PHE A 23 5.24 -5.68 55.07
N GLY A 24 3.92 -5.65 54.97
CA GLY A 24 3.13 -4.44 54.80
C GLY A 24 1.65 -4.68 55.05
N SER A 25 0.88 -3.59 55.08
CA SER A 25 -0.57 -3.57 55.22
C SER A 25 -1.14 -2.23 54.75
N ASP A 26 -2.29 -2.27 54.08
CA ASP A 26 -3.21 -1.16 53.85
C ASP A 26 -3.71 -0.49 55.17
N PRO A 27 -4.42 0.67 55.16
CA PRO A 27 -4.83 1.54 54.03
C PRO A 27 -4.65 3.07 54.29
N MET A 28 -5.23 3.87 53.36
CA MET A 28 -6.00 5.12 53.58
C MET A 28 -5.39 6.54 53.41
N GLU A 29 -6.20 7.35 52.72
CA GLU A 29 -6.46 8.81 52.77
C GLU A 29 -5.33 9.87 52.71
N ALA A 30 -5.21 10.46 51.51
CA ALA A 30 -5.39 11.89 51.20
C ALA A 30 -5.01 12.99 52.23
N GLY A 31 -4.12 13.89 51.80
CA GLY A 31 -3.93 15.21 52.43
C GLY A 31 -3.07 16.16 51.58
N TYR A 32 -3.69 17.17 50.97
CA TYR A 32 -2.99 18.27 50.29
C TYR A 32 -2.87 19.49 51.22
N SER A 33 -1.74 20.19 51.18
CA SER A 33 -1.52 21.48 51.86
C SER A 33 -1.21 22.61 50.86
N GLU A 34 -1.48 23.85 51.26
CA GLU A 34 -1.39 25.05 50.43
C GLU A 34 0.06 25.53 50.21
N ASN A 35 0.35 26.19 49.08
CA ASN A 35 0.71 27.61 49.14
C ASN A 35 0.65 28.42 47.81
N THR A 36 0.56 29.73 48.03
CA THR A 36 0.62 30.93 47.16
C THR A 36 1.75 30.95 46.10
N SER A 37 1.83 31.82 45.05
CA SER A 37 1.48 33.26 44.97
C SER A 37 1.53 33.94 43.55
N LEU A 38 0.73 35.02 43.36
CA LEU A 38 1.00 36.30 42.63
C LEU A 38 1.03 36.49 41.07
N ASN A 39 0.12 37.39 40.62
CA ASN A 39 0.21 38.44 39.54
C ASN A 39 0.38 38.02 38.04
N VAL A 40 0.04 38.82 36.99
CA VAL A 40 -0.11 40.29 36.77
C VAL A 40 -1.39 40.65 35.93
N SER A 41 -1.72 41.96 35.85
CA SER A 41 -2.82 42.72 35.19
C SER A 41 -3.10 42.45 33.68
N SER A 42 -4.15 42.98 33.00
CA SER A 42 -4.79 44.33 33.12
C SER A 42 -6.17 44.51 32.40
N ALA A 43 -6.70 45.76 32.46
CA ALA A 43 -7.66 46.43 31.55
C ALA A 43 -9.21 46.41 31.82
N ALA A 44 -9.67 47.50 32.46
CA ALA A 44 -10.90 48.31 32.24
C ALA A 44 -12.34 47.69 32.12
N GLY A 45 -13.31 48.34 32.78
CA GLY A 45 -14.77 48.09 32.69
C GLY A 45 -15.55 49.10 31.80
N PRO A 46 -16.88 49.30 32.00
CA PRO A 46 -17.36 49.93 33.24
C PRO A 46 -18.74 49.51 33.82
N SER A 47 -18.96 49.96 35.07
CA SER A 47 -20.25 50.35 35.72
C SER A 47 -21.45 49.38 35.84
N LYS A 48 -21.52 48.73 37.01
CA LYS A 48 -22.64 48.72 38.00
C LYS A 48 -24.09 48.46 37.56
N ALA A 49 -24.64 47.37 38.10
CA ALA A 49 -25.92 47.37 38.83
C ALA A 49 -25.76 46.52 40.12
N THR A 50 -26.45 46.84 41.21
CA THR A 50 -26.25 46.21 42.53
C THR A 50 -27.37 45.24 42.92
N ALA A 51 -27.01 44.02 43.33
CA ALA A 51 -27.87 43.06 44.01
C ALA A 51 -27.08 42.35 45.13
N THR A 52 -27.75 42.00 46.23
CA THR A 52 -27.11 41.54 47.48
C THR A 52 -26.91 40.03 47.55
N SER A 53 -25.67 39.60 47.80
CA SER A 53 -25.33 38.18 48.00
C SER A 53 -25.66 37.72 49.43
N LYS A 54 -26.58 36.76 49.57
CA LYS A 54 -26.75 36.02 50.83
C LYS A 54 -25.59 35.03 50.99
N ALA A 55 -24.93 35.04 52.15
CA ALA A 55 -23.89 34.07 52.47
C ALA A 55 -24.46 32.65 52.55
N SER A 56 -23.78 31.69 51.92
CA SER A 56 -24.16 30.27 51.98
C SER A 56 -23.68 29.65 53.30
N LYS A 57 -24.60 29.02 54.04
CA LYS A 57 -24.22 28.15 55.17
C LYS A 57 -23.50 26.92 54.62
N LYS A 58 -22.40 26.51 55.25
CA LYS A 58 -21.84 25.15 55.04
C LYS A 58 -22.92 24.12 55.38
N LYS A 59 -23.10 23.14 54.50
CA LYS A 59 -23.96 21.98 54.75
C LYS A 59 -23.37 21.10 55.84
N THR A 60 -24.22 20.39 56.58
CA THR A 60 -23.78 19.31 57.48
C THR A 60 -23.42 18.04 56.69
N ILE A 61 -22.87 17.02 57.36
CA ILE A 61 -22.51 15.74 56.73
C ILE A 61 -23.76 15.04 56.17
N GLU A 62 -24.86 15.06 56.92
CA GLU A 62 -26.16 14.46 56.57
C GLU A 62 -26.85 15.22 55.42
N GLN A 63 -26.57 16.52 55.30
CA GLN A 63 -27.01 17.34 54.16
C GLN A 63 -26.13 17.18 52.91
N THR A 64 -24.98 16.50 53.04
CA THR A 64 -23.99 16.27 51.98
C THR A 64 -24.11 14.85 51.41
N TYR A 65 -24.24 13.84 52.28
CA TYR A 65 -24.40 12.44 51.90
C TYR A 65 -25.83 11.97 52.12
N GLN A 66 -26.61 11.86 51.04
CA GLN A 66 -28.03 11.51 51.08
C GLN A 66 -28.26 10.12 50.48
N LYS A 67 -29.03 9.28 51.18
CA LYS A 67 -29.55 8.00 50.65
C LYS A 67 -30.97 8.21 50.16
N LEU A 68 -31.21 7.94 48.88
CA LEU A 68 -32.52 8.02 48.24
C LEU A 68 -33.10 6.61 48.05
N THR A 69 -34.43 6.50 48.04
CA THR A 69 -35.11 5.33 47.49
C THR A 69 -34.97 5.29 45.96
N GLN A 70 -35.23 4.13 45.35
CA GLN A 70 -35.16 4.00 43.89
C GLN A 70 -36.17 4.93 43.17
N LEU A 71 -37.37 5.13 43.74
CA LEU A 71 -38.39 6.02 43.19
C LEU A 71 -37.95 7.49 43.23
N GLU A 72 -37.43 7.95 44.37
CA GLU A 72 -36.87 9.31 44.51
C GLU A 72 -35.69 9.52 43.56
N HIS A 73 -34.81 8.53 43.41
CA HIS A 73 -33.69 8.62 42.47
C HIS A 73 -34.16 8.69 41.01
N VAL A 74 -35.17 7.91 40.60
CA VAL A 74 -35.76 7.98 39.25
C VAL A 74 -36.32 9.39 38.99
N LEU A 75 -37.06 9.96 39.94
CA LEU A 75 -37.65 11.30 39.82
C LEU A 75 -36.60 12.44 39.89
N LEU A 76 -35.49 12.26 40.61
CA LEU A 76 -34.41 13.25 40.73
C LEU A 76 -33.40 13.18 39.57
N ARG A 77 -33.21 12.00 38.95
CA ARG A 77 -32.20 11.73 37.91
C ARG A 77 -32.82 11.02 36.68
N PRO A 78 -33.84 11.62 36.04
CA PRO A 78 -34.59 11.03 34.92
C PRO A 78 -33.70 10.63 33.73
N ASP A 79 -32.61 11.38 33.49
CA ASP A 79 -31.67 11.20 32.38
C ASP A 79 -31.18 9.76 32.21
N THR A 80 -31.02 9.04 33.32
CA THR A 80 -30.54 7.65 33.34
C THR A 80 -31.61 6.59 33.07
N TYR A 81 -32.90 6.96 33.10
CA TYR A 81 -34.04 6.05 32.96
C TYR A 81 -34.91 6.32 31.72
N ILE A 82 -35.21 7.60 31.45
CA ILE A 82 -36.03 8.03 30.31
C ILE A 82 -35.29 9.00 29.37
N GLY A 83 -34.12 9.51 29.78
CA GLY A 83 -33.46 10.62 29.10
C GLY A 83 -33.90 11.98 29.63
N SER A 84 -33.39 13.05 29.01
CA SER A 84 -33.63 14.43 29.44
C SER A 84 -35.12 14.75 29.56
N THR A 85 -35.55 15.30 30.70
CA THR A 85 -36.89 15.92 30.81
C THR A 85 -36.92 17.34 30.24
N GLN A 86 -35.76 18.02 30.14
CA GLN A 86 -35.67 19.31 29.47
C GLN A 86 -35.98 19.18 27.98
N ARG A 87 -36.67 20.18 27.43
CA ARG A 87 -36.88 20.32 25.99
C ARG A 87 -35.55 20.55 25.27
N GLN A 88 -35.34 19.85 24.17
CA GLN A 88 -34.16 19.92 23.33
C GLN A 88 -34.57 20.16 21.88
N GLN A 89 -33.81 20.97 21.15
CA GLN A 89 -33.94 21.07 19.71
C GLN A 89 -33.20 19.90 19.06
N GLN A 90 -33.90 19.07 18.29
CA GLN A 90 -33.33 17.94 17.57
C GLN A 90 -33.81 17.93 16.11
N GLN A 91 -32.91 17.60 15.17
CA GLN A 91 -33.28 17.32 13.77
C GLN A 91 -33.83 15.90 13.68
N LEU A 92 -35.13 15.77 13.44
CA LEU A 92 -35.83 14.50 13.46
C LEU A 92 -36.83 14.40 12.31
N TRP A 93 -37.06 13.17 11.85
CA TRP A 93 -38.13 12.84 10.92
C TRP A 93 -39.48 12.82 11.65
N VAL A 94 -40.38 13.73 11.28
CA VAL A 94 -41.76 13.85 11.79
C VAL A 94 -42.78 13.77 10.66
N HIS A 95 -44.04 13.51 11.00
CA HIS A 95 -45.13 13.38 10.04
C HIS A 95 -45.88 14.72 9.90
N ASP A 96 -45.74 15.41 8.77
CA ASP A 96 -46.33 16.73 8.54
C ASP A 96 -47.87 16.69 8.45
N GLY A 97 -48.39 15.71 7.70
CA GLY A 97 -49.80 15.55 7.38
C GLY A 97 -50.00 14.57 6.22
N GLU A 98 -49.01 14.48 5.32
CA GLU A 98 -49.02 13.61 4.14
C GLU A 98 -47.78 12.72 4.04
N ARG A 99 -46.62 13.19 4.51
CA ARG A 99 -45.32 12.52 4.37
C ARG A 99 -44.44 12.67 5.62
N LEU A 100 -43.26 12.05 5.58
CA LEU A 100 -42.22 12.26 6.58
C LEU A 100 -41.27 13.36 6.13
N VAL A 101 -41.00 14.33 7.01
CA VAL A 101 -40.07 15.44 6.77
C VAL A 101 -39.05 15.52 7.90
N ASN A 102 -37.78 15.77 7.54
CA ASN A 102 -36.71 15.99 8.50
C ASN A 102 -36.70 17.48 8.88
N ARG A 103 -37.12 17.81 10.11
CA ARG A 103 -37.18 19.20 10.61
C ARG A 103 -36.60 19.31 12.02
N ALA A 104 -36.11 20.49 12.37
CA ALA A 104 -35.71 20.80 13.73
C ALA A 104 -36.98 20.96 14.59
N ILE A 105 -37.14 20.11 15.60
CA ILE A 105 -38.28 20.13 16.52
C ILE A 105 -37.83 20.36 17.97
N GLN A 106 -38.67 21.01 18.77
CA GLN A 106 -38.53 21.14 20.22
C GLN A 106 -39.30 20.01 20.92
N VAL A 107 -38.58 19.04 21.50
CA VAL A 107 -39.19 17.89 22.19
C VAL A 107 -38.46 17.58 23.50
N SER A 108 -39.18 16.99 24.46
CA SER A 108 -38.58 16.41 25.66
C SER A 108 -38.32 14.91 25.44
N PRO A 109 -37.04 14.46 25.37
CA PRO A 109 -36.71 13.05 25.15
C PRO A 109 -37.37 12.10 26.17
N GLY A 110 -37.46 12.51 27.44
CA GLY A 110 -38.12 11.72 28.49
C GLY A 110 -39.62 11.53 28.25
N LEU A 111 -40.33 12.56 27.78
CA LEU A 111 -41.75 12.49 27.45
C LEU A 111 -42.00 11.57 26.24
N TYR A 112 -41.14 11.67 25.22
CA TYR A 112 -41.14 10.71 24.10
C TYR A 112 -40.86 9.28 24.56
N LYS A 113 -39.90 9.08 25.48
CA LYS A 113 -39.50 7.74 25.89
C LYS A 113 -40.56 7.01 26.71
N ILE A 114 -41.33 7.70 27.56
CA ILE A 114 -42.45 7.06 28.26
C ILE A 114 -43.60 6.66 27.32
N PHE A 115 -43.82 7.41 26.25
CA PHE A 115 -44.76 7.04 25.19
C PHE A 115 -44.27 5.84 24.37
N ASP A 116 -43.00 5.86 23.95
CA ASP A 116 -42.34 4.77 23.21
C ASP A 116 -42.37 3.45 23.99
N GLU A 117 -42.05 3.43 25.29
CA GLU A 117 -42.07 2.18 26.07
C GLU A 117 -43.49 1.60 26.18
N ILE A 118 -44.57 2.40 26.25
CA ILE A 118 -45.94 1.86 26.23
C ILE A 118 -46.30 1.31 24.84
N LEU A 119 -45.93 1.98 23.75
CA LEU A 119 -46.11 1.45 22.39
C LEU A 119 -45.33 0.15 22.15
N VAL A 120 -44.08 0.06 22.64
CA VAL A 120 -43.24 -1.14 22.51
C VAL A 120 -43.81 -2.31 23.32
N ASN A 121 -44.37 -2.07 24.53
CA ASN A 121 -45.06 -3.12 25.28
C ASN A 121 -46.34 -3.62 24.57
N ALA A 122 -47.05 -2.75 23.85
CA ALA A 122 -48.20 -3.14 23.02
C ALA A 122 -47.75 -3.92 21.76
N ALA A 123 -46.64 -3.53 21.13
CA ALA A 123 -46.04 -4.24 20.01
C ALA A 123 -45.49 -5.63 20.41
N ASP A 124 -44.88 -5.75 21.59
CA ASP A 124 -44.40 -7.03 22.15
C ASP A 124 -45.54 -8.05 22.33
N ASN A 125 -46.79 -7.60 22.52
CA ASN A 125 -47.92 -8.52 22.54
C ASN A 125 -48.14 -9.25 21.21
N LYS A 126 -47.72 -8.69 20.06
CA LYS A 126 -47.80 -9.38 18.76
C LYS A 126 -46.83 -10.56 18.65
N ILE A 127 -45.72 -10.52 19.40
CA ILE A 127 -44.76 -11.62 19.54
C ILE A 127 -45.29 -12.66 20.54
N ARG A 128 -45.91 -12.22 21.63
CA ARG A 128 -46.52 -13.09 22.67
C ARG A 128 -47.79 -13.81 22.18
N ASP A 129 -48.60 -13.12 21.40
CA ASP A 129 -49.85 -13.61 20.80
C ASP A 129 -49.91 -13.19 19.32
N PRO A 130 -49.55 -14.10 18.40
CA PRO A 130 -49.64 -13.87 16.97
C PRO A 130 -51.05 -13.54 16.45
N THR A 131 -52.12 -13.78 17.23
CA THR A 131 -53.50 -13.46 16.85
C THR A 131 -53.88 -11.98 17.03
N MET A 132 -53.08 -11.19 17.75
CA MET A 132 -53.23 -9.73 17.85
C MET A 132 -53.36 -9.10 16.45
N SER A 133 -54.42 -8.32 16.24
CA SER A 133 -54.86 -7.80 14.94
C SER A 133 -55.09 -6.28 14.92
N THR A 134 -55.05 -5.62 16.09
CA THR A 134 -55.40 -4.22 16.26
C THR A 134 -54.46 -3.53 17.26
N LEU A 135 -53.93 -2.37 16.86
CA LEU A 135 -53.28 -1.41 17.75
C LEU A 135 -53.96 -0.04 17.57
N ARG A 136 -54.44 0.57 18.66
CA ARG A 136 -55.06 1.90 18.63
C ARG A 136 -54.32 2.83 19.57
N VAL A 137 -54.07 4.05 19.11
CA VAL A 137 -53.41 5.10 19.88
C VAL A 137 -54.24 6.36 19.77
N ASP A 138 -54.76 6.83 20.90
CA ASP A 138 -55.54 8.06 20.97
C ASP A 138 -54.83 9.05 21.89
N VAL A 139 -54.48 10.22 21.35
CA VAL A 139 -53.83 11.34 22.04
C VAL A 139 -54.83 12.49 22.14
N ASP A 140 -55.28 12.77 23.36
CA ASP A 140 -56.12 13.91 23.69
C ASP A 140 -55.22 15.12 24.00
N GLU A 141 -55.11 15.98 23.00
CA GLU A 141 -54.27 17.20 23.02
C GLU A 141 -54.79 18.25 24.02
N LEU A 142 -56.09 18.27 24.30
CA LEU A 142 -56.74 19.23 25.21
C LEU A 142 -56.59 18.80 26.68
N ASN A 143 -56.82 17.53 26.97
CA ASN A 143 -56.71 17.00 28.33
C ASN A 143 -55.30 16.49 28.68
N GLY A 144 -54.38 16.42 27.71
CA GLY A 144 -53.03 15.89 27.90
C GLY A 144 -53.03 14.39 28.24
N SER A 145 -53.98 13.62 27.71
CA SER A 145 -54.19 12.21 28.03
C SER A 145 -53.82 11.33 26.83
N ILE A 146 -53.08 10.26 27.07
CA ILE A 146 -52.58 9.34 26.04
C ILE A 146 -53.13 7.94 26.33
N LYS A 147 -53.72 7.31 25.32
CA LYS A 147 -54.33 5.98 25.41
C LYS A 147 -53.73 5.05 24.36
N VAL A 148 -53.28 3.88 24.79
CA VAL A 148 -52.75 2.81 23.92
C VAL A 148 -53.53 1.53 24.20
N TYR A 149 -54.17 0.99 23.17
CA TYR A 149 -54.98 -0.22 23.22
C TYR A 149 -54.43 -1.26 22.23
N ASN A 150 -54.32 -2.51 22.66
CA ASN A 150 -54.11 -3.66 21.79
C ASN A 150 -55.14 -4.76 22.06
N ASP A 151 -55.53 -5.49 21.02
CA ASP A 151 -56.23 -6.77 21.16
C ASP A 151 -55.21 -7.93 21.37
N GLY A 152 -55.70 -9.16 21.39
CA GLY A 152 -54.92 -10.34 21.77
C GLY A 152 -54.74 -10.48 23.29
N ALA A 153 -53.97 -11.48 23.71
CA ALA A 153 -53.84 -11.94 25.09
C ALA A 153 -53.64 -10.78 26.11
N GLY A 154 -54.63 -10.63 27.00
CA GLY A 154 -54.59 -9.69 28.12
C GLY A 154 -53.54 -10.04 29.17
N VAL A 155 -53.36 -9.16 30.16
CA VAL A 155 -52.47 -9.44 31.29
C VAL A 155 -53.18 -10.36 32.29
N PRO A 156 -52.58 -11.48 32.74
CA PRO A 156 -53.22 -12.46 33.61
C PRO A 156 -53.89 -11.87 34.86
N VAL A 157 -55.20 -12.05 35.04
CA VAL A 157 -55.94 -11.49 36.21
C VAL A 157 -55.95 -12.50 37.36
N GLU A 158 -54.75 -12.74 37.90
CA GLU A 158 -54.44 -13.67 39.00
C GLU A 158 -53.61 -12.96 40.08
N VAL A 159 -53.50 -13.56 41.27
CA VAL A 159 -52.64 -13.10 42.37
C VAL A 159 -51.28 -13.79 42.27
N HIS A 160 -50.19 -13.02 42.29
CA HIS A 160 -48.83 -13.58 42.25
C HIS A 160 -48.47 -14.22 43.59
N LYS A 161 -48.32 -15.55 43.62
CA LYS A 161 -48.17 -16.35 44.85
C LYS A 161 -47.03 -15.87 45.78
N GLU A 162 -45.94 -15.38 45.20
CA GLU A 162 -44.75 -14.91 45.94
C GLU A 162 -44.88 -13.46 46.46
N HIS A 163 -45.75 -12.65 45.86
CA HIS A 163 -45.80 -11.20 46.12
C HIS A 163 -47.16 -10.70 46.64
N GLY A 164 -48.17 -11.57 46.76
CA GLY A 164 -49.47 -11.28 47.35
C GLY A 164 -50.39 -10.32 46.56
N VAL A 165 -49.86 -9.66 45.53
CA VAL A 165 -50.57 -8.68 44.69
C VAL A 165 -51.00 -9.27 43.35
N HIS A 166 -51.94 -8.60 42.67
CA HIS A 166 -52.36 -9.00 41.32
C HIS A 166 -51.25 -8.81 40.27
N VAL A 167 -51.18 -9.69 39.27
CA VAL A 167 -50.10 -9.61 38.24
C VAL A 167 -50.09 -8.28 37.46
N PRO A 168 -51.21 -7.65 37.07
CA PRO A 168 -51.19 -6.32 36.48
C PRO A 168 -50.62 -5.26 37.44
N GLU A 169 -50.99 -5.29 38.72
CA GLU A 169 -50.42 -4.41 39.75
C GLU A 169 -48.90 -4.58 39.84
N LEU A 170 -48.43 -5.83 39.89
CA LEU A 170 -47.00 -6.14 39.95
C LEU A 170 -46.23 -5.56 38.76
N ILE A 171 -46.69 -5.79 37.53
CA ILE A 171 -45.92 -5.43 36.33
C ILE A 171 -46.05 -3.95 35.91
N PHE A 172 -47.01 -3.20 36.47
CA PHE A 172 -47.22 -1.77 36.19
C PHE A 172 -46.98 -0.84 37.39
N GLY A 173 -47.06 -1.34 38.62
CA GLY A 173 -46.90 -0.58 39.87
C GLY A 173 -45.60 -0.84 40.65
N HIS A 174 -44.87 -1.91 40.35
CA HIS A 174 -43.60 -2.22 41.03
C HIS A 174 -42.42 -2.16 40.06
N LEU A 175 -41.35 -1.43 40.43
CA LEU A 175 -40.08 -1.41 39.71
C LEU A 175 -39.41 -2.79 39.71
N LEU A 176 -38.49 -3.01 38.76
CA LEU A 176 -37.74 -4.27 38.59
C LEU A 176 -38.63 -5.52 38.38
N THR A 177 -39.69 -5.39 37.57
CA THR A 177 -40.60 -6.50 37.22
C THR A 177 -40.67 -6.70 35.70
N SER A 178 -40.47 -7.94 35.24
CA SER A 178 -40.52 -8.33 33.81
C SER A 178 -40.73 -9.83 33.64
N SER A 179 -41.31 -10.24 32.51
CA SER A 179 -41.30 -11.63 32.01
C SER A 179 -39.95 -12.03 31.35
N ASN A 180 -39.03 -11.07 31.19
CA ASN A 180 -37.89 -11.17 30.28
C ASN A 180 -36.55 -11.16 31.04
N TYR A 181 -36.54 -11.66 32.29
CA TYR A 181 -35.32 -11.79 33.10
C TYR A 181 -34.59 -13.13 32.94
N ASP A 182 -35.25 -14.20 32.46
CA ASP A 182 -34.54 -15.42 32.06
C ASP A 182 -33.98 -15.27 30.64
N ASP A 183 -32.75 -14.75 30.55
CA ASP A 183 -31.97 -14.61 29.32
C ASP A 183 -31.57 -15.95 28.67
N LYS A 184 -31.86 -17.11 29.31
CA LYS A 184 -31.76 -18.43 28.64
C LYS A 184 -32.86 -18.62 27.61
N GLU A 185 -34.01 -17.98 27.80
CA GLU A 185 -35.09 -17.96 26.83
C GLU A 185 -34.77 -16.92 25.74
N LYS A 186 -34.67 -17.38 24.49
CA LYS A 186 -34.28 -16.56 23.33
C LYS A 186 -35.47 -15.70 22.85
N LYS A 187 -35.64 -14.53 23.46
CA LYS A 187 -36.77 -13.63 23.23
C LYS A 187 -36.45 -12.56 22.17
N VAL A 188 -37.44 -12.28 21.32
CA VAL A 188 -37.38 -11.24 20.27
C VAL A 188 -38.29 -10.04 20.59
N THR A 189 -38.40 -9.72 21.88
CA THR A 189 -39.18 -8.59 22.43
C THR A 189 -38.31 -7.35 22.66
N GLY A 190 -38.92 -6.16 22.70
CA GLY A 190 -38.28 -4.89 23.03
C GLY A 190 -38.20 -4.58 24.52
N GLY A 191 -39.02 -5.22 25.34
CA GLY A 191 -38.87 -5.27 26.80
C GLY A 191 -37.70 -6.16 27.23
N ARG A 192 -36.81 -5.65 28.11
CA ARG A 192 -35.75 -6.43 28.77
C ARG A 192 -35.59 -6.07 30.24
N ASN A 193 -35.22 -4.82 30.53
CA ASN A 193 -34.75 -4.40 31.86
C ASN A 193 -35.85 -4.26 32.94
N GLY A 194 -37.14 -4.46 32.60
CA GLY A 194 -38.27 -4.40 33.53
C GLY A 194 -38.71 -3.00 34.00
N TYR A 195 -38.17 -1.92 33.41
CA TYR A 195 -38.52 -0.55 33.79
C TYR A 195 -39.70 0.07 33.01
N GLY A 196 -39.75 -0.12 31.68
CA GLY A 196 -40.52 0.71 30.73
C GLY A 196 -41.88 1.24 31.21
N ALA A 197 -42.86 0.37 31.40
CA ALA A 197 -44.22 0.81 31.76
C ALA A 197 -44.33 1.42 33.18
N LYS A 198 -43.42 1.09 34.10
CA LYS A 198 -43.35 1.78 35.41
C LYS A 198 -42.81 3.19 35.25
N LEU A 199 -41.86 3.43 34.34
CA LEU A 199 -41.38 4.79 34.08
C LEU A 199 -42.51 5.68 33.53
N ALA A 200 -43.38 5.15 32.68
CA ALA A 200 -44.58 5.87 32.26
C ALA A 200 -45.54 6.17 33.41
N ASN A 201 -45.73 5.25 34.36
CA ASN A 201 -46.53 5.46 35.57
C ASN A 201 -45.91 6.53 36.50
N ILE A 202 -44.60 6.42 36.79
CA ILE A 202 -43.83 7.34 37.63
C ILE A 202 -43.82 8.77 37.05
N PHE A 203 -43.75 8.93 35.74
CA PHE A 203 -43.81 10.25 35.09
C PHE A 203 -45.22 10.65 34.64
N SER A 204 -46.26 10.12 35.30
CA SER A 204 -47.67 10.52 35.10
C SER A 204 -48.32 11.03 36.40
N LYS A 205 -49.29 11.94 36.25
CA LYS A 205 -50.20 12.36 37.33
C LYS A 205 -51.32 11.34 37.57
N GLU A 206 -51.75 10.66 36.50
CA GLU A 206 -52.69 9.53 36.56
C GLU A 206 -52.28 8.48 35.52
N PHE A 207 -52.29 7.20 35.91
CA PHE A 207 -51.96 6.05 35.07
C PHE A 207 -52.97 4.93 35.33
N ILE A 208 -53.67 4.50 34.29
CA ILE A 208 -54.80 3.58 34.35
C ILE A 208 -54.44 2.31 33.56
N VAL A 209 -54.49 1.17 34.26
CA VAL A 209 -54.34 -0.17 33.67
C VAL A 209 -55.72 -0.79 33.51
N GLU A 210 -56.15 -1.04 32.28
CA GLU A 210 -57.36 -1.80 31.95
C GLU A 210 -57.00 -3.03 31.11
N THR A 211 -57.53 -4.20 31.44
CA THR A 211 -57.35 -5.43 30.65
C THR A 211 -58.52 -6.39 30.87
N CYS A 212 -58.78 -7.28 29.91
CA CYS A 212 -59.59 -8.47 30.13
C CYS A 212 -58.77 -9.72 29.76
N ASP A 213 -58.75 -10.65 30.71
CA ASP A 213 -58.21 -11.99 30.59
C ASP A 213 -59.39 -12.95 30.37
N GLY A 214 -59.63 -13.32 29.12
CA GLY A 214 -60.71 -14.22 28.74
C GLY A 214 -60.50 -15.66 29.24
N ALA A 215 -59.25 -16.09 29.43
CA ALA A 215 -58.94 -17.40 29.99
C ALA A 215 -59.39 -17.51 31.45
N ARG A 216 -59.27 -16.44 32.24
CA ARG A 216 -59.79 -16.34 33.62
C ARG A 216 -61.19 -15.69 33.72
N LYS A 217 -61.76 -15.24 32.60
CA LYS A 217 -63.06 -14.54 32.48
C LYS A 217 -63.16 -13.30 33.38
N ARG A 218 -62.05 -12.56 33.51
CA ARG A 218 -61.90 -11.41 34.43
C ARG A 218 -61.40 -10.18 33.71
N ARG A 219 -62.16 -9.08 33.84
CA ARG A 219 -61.76 -7.72 33.49
C ARG A 219 -61.22 -7.04 34.74
N TYR A 220 -60.08 -6.36 34.58
CA TYR A 220 -59.35 -5.69 35.63
C TYR A 220 -59.19 -4.21 35.29
N LYS A 221 -59.40 -3.35 36.27
CA LYS A 221 -59.09 -1.91 36.20
C LYS A 221 -58.39 -1.45 37.47
N GLN A 222 -57.25 -0.80 37.35
CA GLN A 222 -56.56 -0.14 38.46
C GLN A 222 -56.09 1.26 38.04
N VAL A 223 -56.10 2.19 39.00
CA VAL A 223 -55.67 3.58 38.82
C VAL A 223 -54.53 3.87 39.80
N PHE A 224 -53.42 4.36 39.26
CA PHE A 224 -52.30 4.92 40.00
C PHE A 224 -52.30 6.44 39.84
N LYS A 225 -51.84 7.17 40.87
CA LYS A 225 -51.80 8.64 40.89
C LYS A 225 -50.49 9.16 41.46
N ASN A 226 -50.23 10.44 41.22
CA ASN A 226 -49.15 11.21 41.84
C ASN A 226 -47.79 10.48 41.74
N ASN A 227 -47.31 10.29 40.51
CA ASN A 227 -46.01 9.68 40.21
C ASN A 227 -45.84 8.24 40.76
N MET A 228 -46.88 7.41 40.65
CA MET A 228 -46.96 6.03 41.17
C MET A 228 -46.90 5.93 42.71
N SER A 229 -46.95 7.04 43.46
CA SER A 229 -46.96 7.02 44.93
C SER A 229 -48.33 6.66 45.52
N GLU A 230 -49.41 6.96 44.81
CA GLU A 230 -50.77 6.56 45.17
C GLU A 230 -51.24 5.40 44.28
N LYS A 231 -51.81 4.37 44.91
CA LYS A 231 -52.37 3.18 44.26
C LYS A 231 -53.80 2.96 44.72
N GLY A 232 -54.75 2.96 43.79
CA GLY A 232 -56.13 2.58 44.05
C GLY A 232 -56.33 1.05 44.10
N GLU A 233 -57.38 0.62 44.80
CA GLU A 233 -57.80 -0.79 44.83
C GLU A 233 -58.21 -1.30 43.43
N PRO A 234 -57.87 -2.55 43.08
CA PRO A 234 -58.18 -3.12 41.77
C PRO A 234 -59.67 -3.47 41.63
N GLN A 235 -60.33 -2.85 40.66
CA GLN A 235 -61.71 -3.17 40.29
C GLN A 235 -61.72 -4.39 39.37
N ILE A 236 -62.24 -5.52 39.86
CA ILE A 236 -62.35 -6.78 39.11
C ILE A 236 -63.82 -7.09 38.81
N THR A 237 -64.12 -7.34 37.54
CA THR A 237 -65.47 -7.66 37.05
C THR A 237 -65.42 -8.84 36.06
N PRO A 238 -66.53 -9.56 35.81
CA PRO A 238 -66.56 -10.62 34.80
C PRO A 238 -66.35 -10.08 33.37
N CYS A 239 -65.74 -10.88 32.49
CA CYS A 239 -65.77 -10.67 31.04
C CYS A 239 -65.89 -12.01 30.27
N SER A 240 -66.26 -11.95 28.99
CA SER A 240 -66.39 -13.13 28.13
C SER A 240 -65.03 -13.80 27.91
N SER A 241 -65.01 -15.13 27.72
CA SER A 241 -63.79 -15.84 27.31
C SER A 241 -63.29 -15.49 25.90
N SER A 242 -64.12 -14.83 25.10
CA SER A 242 -63.74 -14.27 23.79
C SER A 242 -63.10 -12.88 23.88
N GLU A 243 -63.23 -12.18 25.01
CA GLU A 243 -62.61 -10.87 25.20
C GLU A 243 -61.17 -11.05 25.67
N ASN A 244 -60.21 -10.57 24.87
CA ASN A 244 -58.80 -10.49 25.26
C ASN A 244 -58.23 -9.18 24.70
N TRP A 245 -57.75 -8.31 25.59
CA TRP A 245 -57.17 -7.01 25.24
C TRP A 245 -56.43 -6.38 26.42
N THR A 246 -55.54 -5.44 26.13
CA THR A 246 -54.90 -4.55 27.13
C THR A 246 -55.03 -3.10 26.69
N CYS A 247 -55.28 -2.20 27.64
CA CYS A 247 -55.47 -0.78 27.41
C CYS A 247 -54.79 0.01 28.54
N ILE A 248 -53.80 0.82 28.18
CA ILE A 248 -53.10 1.72 29.10
C ILE A 248 -53.54 3.15 28.77
N THR A 249 -54.06 3.88 29.76
CA THR A 249 -54.37 5.31 29.62
C THR A 249 -53.53 6.07 30.65
N PHE A 250 -52.77 7.08 30.23
CA PHE A 250 -51.90 7.84 31.13
C PHE A 250 -51.90 9.34 30.80
N LYS A 251 -51.80 10.15 31.84
CA LYS A 251 -51.70 11.61 31.77
C LYS A 251 -50.33 12.04 32.29
N PRO A 252 -49.35 12.33 31.40
CA PRO A 252 -47.99 12.70 31.78
C PRO A 252 -47.94 13.88 32.76
N ASP A 253 -46.94 13.86 33.62
CA ASP A 253 -46.66 14.94 34.56
C ASP A 253 -45.87 16.07 33.87
N LEU A 254 -46.57 16.80 33.01
CA LEU A 254 -45.98 17.80 32.09
C LEU A 254 -45.14 18.87 32.80
N GLU A 255 -45.42 19.20 34.06
CA GLU A 255 -44.61 20.09 34.88
C GLU A 255 -43.17 19.59 35.06
N ARG A 256 -42.97 18.27 35.23
CA ARG A 256 -41.64 17.64 35.29
C ARG A 256 -40.89 17.68 33.96
N PHE A 257 -41.63 17.78 32.86
CA PHE A 257 -41.13 17.98 31.49
C PHE A 257 -41.02 19.45 31.08
N GLN A 258 -41.31 20.39 31.99
CA GLN A 258 -41.28 21.85 31.77
C GLN A 258 -42.26 22.32 30.68
N MET A 259 -43.41 21.66 30.58
CA MET A 259 -44.47 21.88 29.59
C MET A 259 -45.81 22.17 30.27
N ALA A 260 -46.66 23.00 29.64
CA ALA A 260 -48.01 23.31 30.13
C ALA A 260 -49.11 22.47 29.47
N ALA A 261 -48.87 22.02 28.23
CA ALA A 261 -49.74 21.18 27.41
C ALA A 261 -48.87 20.29 26.52
N LEU A 262 -49.49 19.40 25.72
CA LEU A 262 -48.76 18.67 24.67
C LEU A 262 -48.50 19.62 23.49
N GLU A 263 -47.23 19.93 23.22
CA GLU A 263 -46.80 20.86 22.17
C GLU A 263 -46.81 20.18 20.78
N GLU A 264 -47.07 20.93 19.69
CA GLU A 264 -47.25 20.39 18.32
C GLU A 264 -46.08 19.49 17.87
N ASP A 265 -44.84 19.87 18.17
CA ASP A 265 -43.64 19.09 17.86
C ASP A 265 -43.60 17.74 18.60
N THR A 266 -44.17 17.67 19.82
CA THR A 266 -44.33 16.41 20.54
C THR A 266 -45.44 15.56 19.92
N ILE A 267 -46.56 16.17 19.53
CA ILE A 267 -47.70 15.49 18.90
C ILE A 267 -47.33 14.92 17.52
N THR A 268 -46.58 15.68 16.70
CA THR A 268 -46.11 15.23 15.37
C THR A 268 -45.05 14.12 15.46
N LEU A 269 -44.18 14.17 16.47
CA LEU A 269 -43.26 13.05 16.79
C LEU A 269 -44.01 11.80 17.29
N PHE A 270 -45.02 11.97 18.16
CA PHE A 270 -45.87 10.87 18.61
C PHE A 270 -46.60 10.21 17.43
N ARG A 271 -47.25 11.03 16.59
CA ARG A 271 -47.92 10.59 15.36
C ARG A 271 -46.96 9.80 14.47
N LYS A 272 -45.75 10.32 14.22
CA LYS A 272 -44.70 9.61 13.47
C LYS A 272 -44.38 8.25 14.09
N ARG A 273 -44.21 8.16 15.42
CA ARG A 273 -43.90 6.89 16.09
C ARG A 273 -45.04 5.86 16.03
N VAL A 274 -46.30 6.28 15.86
CA VAL A 274 -47.42 5.37 15.56
C VAL A 274 -47.39 4.89 14.09
N TYR A 275 -46.97 5.74 13.16
CA TYR A 275 -46.67 5.32 11.78
C TYR A 275 -45.52 4.30 11.70
N ASP A 276 -44.49 4.44 12.55
CA ASP A 276 -43.42 3.42 12.67
C ASP A 276 -44.01 2.04 13.02
N MET A 277 -44.94 1.99 13.98
CA MET A 277 -45.60 0.74 14.38
C MET A 277 -46.47 0.15 13.25
N ALA A 278 -47.10 0.98 12.42
CA ALA A 278 -47.82 0.53 11.22
C ALA A 278 -46.88 -0.06 10.15
N GLY A 279 -45.65 0.43 10.06
CA GLY A 279 -44.60 -0.14 9.20
C GLY A 279 -44.11 -1.50 9.70
N VAL A 280 -43.68 -1.58 10.97
CA VAL A 280 -42.95 -2.76 11.49
C VAL A 280 -43.83 -3.93 11.93
N LEU A 281 -45.09 -3.70 12.32
CA LEU A 281 -46.04 -4.79 12.67
C LEU A 281 -46.66 -5.47 11.43
N GLY A 282 -46.54 -4.81 10.27
CA GLY A 282 -46.93 -5.34 8.97
C GLY A 282 -48.42 -5.65 8.79
N LYS A 283 -48.75 -6.34 7.70
CA LYS A 283 -50.12 -6.48 7.15
C LYS A 283 -51.13 -7.18 8.07
N THR A 284 -50.66 -7.78 9.16
CA THR A 284 -51.50 -8.54 10.11
C THR A 284 -52.06 -7.68 11.25
N VAL A 285 -51.57 -6.45 11.46
CA VAL A 285 -52.05 -5.54 12.51
C VAL A 285 -52.59 -4.25 11.90
N LYS A 286 -53.84 -3.91 12.22
CA LYS A 286 -54.48 -2.64 11.85
C LYS A 286 -54.12 -1.60 12.90
N VAL A 287 -53.35 -0.58 12.49
CA VAL A 287 -52.96 0.54 13.35
C VAL A 287 -53.86 1.75 13.10
N SER A 288 -54.32 2.40 14.17
CA SER A 288 -55.10 3.64 14.09
C SER A 288 -54.64 4.72 15.06
N TYR A 289 -54.66 5.98 14.63
CA TYR A 289 -54.35 7.17 15.42
C TYR A 289 -55.56 8.09 15.53
N ASN A 290 -55.96 8.48 16.74
CA ASN A 290 -57.14 9.32 17.02
C ASN A 290 -58.39 8.88 16.22
N GLY A 291 -58.75 7.60 16.37
CA GLY A 291 -59.84 6.95 15.63
C GLY A 291 -59.65 6.71 14.12
N LYS A 292 -58.63 7.28 13.46
CA LYS A 292 -58.38 7.11 12.02
C LYS A 292 -57.40 5.96 11.74
N MET A 293 -57.77 5.04 10.85
CA MET A 293 -56.86 3.97 10.39
C MET A 293 -55.71 4.56 9.55
N LEU A 294 -54.48 4.11 9.79
CA LEU A 294 -53.32 4.59 9.03
C LEU A 294 -53.24 3.90 7.64
N PRO A 295 -52.76 4.60 6.60
CA PRO A 295 -52.65 4.05 5.23
C PRO A 295 -51.50 3.05 5.08
N VAL A 296 -50.45 3.17 5.89
CA VAL A 296 -49.30 2.25 5.91
C VAL A 296 -49.72 0.86 6.39
N ARG A 297 -49.26 -0.18 5.69
CA ARG A 297 -49.57 -1.59 6.01
C ARG A 297 -48.36 -2.55 5.94
N ASP A 298 -47.21 -2.09 5.49
CA ASP A 298 -45.96 -2.86 5.50
C ASP A 298 -44.73 -1.94 5.52
N PHE A 299 -43.56 -2.54 5.72
CA PHE A 299 -42.31 -1.81 5.82
C PHE A 299 -41.91 -1.11 4.52
N SER A 300 -42.27 -1.63 3.33
CA SER A 300 -42.01 -0.91 2.08
C SER A 300 -42.85 0.36 1.96
N ALA A 301 -44.15 0.28 2.25
CA ALA A 301 -45.06 1.42 2.22
C ALA A 301 -44.69 2.48 3.28
N TYR A 302 -44.11 2.07 4.40
CA TYR A 302 -43.51 2.97 5.39
C TYR A 302 -42.25 3.67 4.85
N VAL A 303 -41.34 2.94 4.21
CA VAL A 303 -40.12 3.51 3.60
C VAL A 303 -40.44 4.48 2.45
N ASP A 304 -41.51 4.22 1.69
CA ASP A 304 -41.96 5.14 0.64
C ASP A 304 -42.36 6.53 1.19
N MET A 305 -42.76 6.65 2.47
CA MET A 305 -43.03 7.94 3.12
C MET A 305 -41.78 8.82 3.32
N TYR A 306 -40.58 8.22 3.33
CA TYR A 306 -39.30 8.94 3.39
C TYR A 306 -38.78 9.34 2.01
N LEU A 307 -39.05 8.50 1.01
CA LEU A 307 -38.42 8.57 -0.31
C LEU A 307 -39.35 9.13 -1.40
N GLY A 308 -40.62 9.43 -1.09
CA GLY A 308 -41.60 9.91 -2.06
C GLY A 308 -42.01 8.84 -3.07
N ASP A 309 -42.46 9.26 -4.26
CA ASP A 309 -42.90 8.33 -5.31
C ASP A 309 -41.76 7.46 -5.88
N LYS A 310 -42.09 6.32 -6.50
CA LYS A 310 -41.13 5.34 -7.04
C LYS A 310 -40.57 5.69 -8.42
N GLU A 311 -41.22 6.57 -9.17
CA GLU A 311 -40.72 7.07 -10.47
C GLU A 311 -39.93 8.38 -10.29
N GLU A 312 -40.35 9.28 -9.40
CA GLU A 312 -39.67 10.56 -9.14
C GLU A 312 -38.59 10.51 -8.04
N GLY A 313 -38.71 9.61 -7.07
CA GLY A 313 -37.80 9.52 -5.92
C GLY A 313 -36.54 8.69 -6.18
N PRO A 314 -35.61 8.62 -5.20
CA PRO A 314 -34.35 7.90 -5.37
C PRO A 314 -34.57 6.39 -5.60
N PRO A 315 -33.73 5.74 -6.44
CA PRO A 315 -33.78 4.30 -6.67
C PRO A 315 -33.70 3.54 -5.34
N ARG A 316 -34.66 2.63 -5.12
CA ARG A 316 -34.83 1.87 -3.88
C ARG A 316 -35.11 0.40 -4.16
N PHE A 317 -34.55 -0.47 -3.33
CA PHE A 317 -34.61 -1.92 -3.51
C PHE A 317 -35.01 -2.59 -2.19
N TYR A 318 -36.23 -3.13 -2.13
CA TYR A 318 -36.74 -3.90 -0.99
C TYR A 318 -36.39 -5.39 -1.14
N GLU A 319 -35.97 -6.01 -0.04
CA GLU A 319 -35.82 -7.46 0.09
C GLU A 319 -36.22 -7.93 1.49
N ARG A 320 -37.10 -8.93 1.56
CA ARG A 320 -37.39 -9.69 2.80
C ARG A 320 -36.48 -10.92 2.82
N ILE A 321 -35.43 -10.85 3.62
CA ILE A 321 -34.33 -11.82 3.66
C ILE A 321 -34.79 -13.13 4.29
N ASN A 322 -35.59 -13.03 5.35
CA ASN A 322 -36.25 -14.12 6.07
C ASN A 322 -37.32 -13.53 7.00
N ASP A 323 -37.98 -14.35 7.82
CA ASP A 323 -39.04 -13.87 8.71
C ASP A 323 -38.60 -12.89 9.81
N ARG A 324 -37.30 -12.78 10.06
CA ARG A 324 -36.71 -11.85 11.04
C ARG A 324 -36.00 -10.64 10.42
N TRP A 325 -35.98 -10.48 9.09
CA TRP A 325 -35.24 -9.39 8.43
C TRP A 325 -35.92 -8.89 7.15
N GLU A 326 -36.30 -7.61 7.14
CA GLU A 326 -36.62 -6.83 5.95
C GLU A 326 -35.64 -5.68 5.78
N VAL A 327 -35.18 -5.44 4.55
CA VAL A 327 -34.22 -4.40 4.21
C VAL A 327 -34.74 -3.60 3.03
N VAL A 328 -34.56 -2.27 3.06
CA VAL A 328 -34.56 -1.44 1.84
C VAL A 328 -33.21 -0.74 1.73
N ILE A 329 -32.58 -0.86 0.57
CA ILE A 329 -31.41 -0.06 0.20
C ILE A 329 -31.86 0.96 -0.82
N ALA A 330 -31.67 2.24 -0.52
CA ALA A 330 -31.87 3.34 -1.45
C ALA A 330 -30.59 4.17 -1.61
N GLN A 331 -30.55 5.00 -2.65
CA GLN A 331 -29.43 5.91 -2.90
C GLN A 331 -29.59 7.22 -2.11
N SER A 332 -28.48 7.80 -1.64
CA SER A 332 -28.46 9.10 -0.95
C SER A 332 -27.48 10.09 -1.58
N ASP A 333 -27.72 11.39 -1.36
CA ASP A 333 -26.93 12.49 -1.93
C ASP A 333 -25.62 12.76 -1.17
N GLY A 334 -24.78 11.73 -1.03
CA GLY A 334 -23.43 11.85 -0.48
C GLY A 334 -23.35 12.01 1.05
N GLN A 335 -24.45 11.81 1.78
CA GLN A 335 -24.44 11.51 3.22
C GLN A 335 -25.08 10.14 3.50
N PHE A 336 -24.45 9.33 4.35
CA PHE A 336 -25.03 8.06 4.81
C PHE A 336 -26.26 8.33 5.67
N GLN A 337 -27.37 7.69 5.37
CA GLN A 337 -28.61 7.79 6.14
C GLN A 337 -29.13 6.41 6.52
N GLN A 338 -29.82 6.33 7.65
CA GLN A 338 -30.38 5.07 8.15
C GLN A 338 -31.70 5.28 8.89
N VAL A 339 -32.59 4.30 8.79
CA VAL A 339 -33.80 4.20 9.63
C VAL A 339 -33.98 2.74 9.98
N SER A 340 -33.83 2.38 11.25
CA SER A 340 -33.82 0.96 11.64
C SER A 340 -34.63 0.66 12.89
N PHE A 341 -35.12 -0.57 12.94
CA PHE A 341 -35.94 -1.11 14.02
C PHE A 341 -35.42 -2.47 14.46
N VAL A 342 -35.35 -2.65 15.78
CA VAL A 342 -34.95 -3.89 16.47
C VAL A 342 -36.06 -4.25 17.44
N ASN A 343 -36.78 -5.36 17.20
CA ASN A 343 -37.92 -5.78 18.04
C ASN A 343 -38.92 -4.60 18.24
N SER A 344 -39.29 -3.96 17.13
CA SER A 344 -40.11 -2.74 17.06
C SER A 344 -39.57 -1.46 17.75
N ILE A 345 -38.43 -1.51 18.45
CA ILE A 345 -37.73 -0.32 18.99
C ILE A 345 -37.09 0.46 17.84
N CYS A 346 -37.26 1.78 17.80
CA CYS A 346 -36.62 2.66 16.82
C CYS A 346 -35.15 2.94 17.21
N THR A 347 -34.19 2.29 16.53
CA THR A 347 -32.76 2.55 16.73
C THR A 347 -32.32 3.77 15.91
N THR A 348 -32.61 4.96 16.45
CA THR A 348 -32.36 6.28 15.83
C THR A 348 -30.90 6.50 15.43
N LYS A 349 -29.94 5.90 16.15
CA LYS A 349 -28.50 5.96 15.87
C LYS A 349 -27.97 4.72 15.13
N GLY A 350 -28.83 3.75 14.85
CA GLY A 350 -28.50 2.52 14.14
C GLY A 350 -27.76 1.53 15.04
N GLY A 351 -26.68 0.92 14.53
CA GLY A 351 -25.89 -0.04 15.30
C GLY A 351 -25.29 -1.15 14.44
N THR A 352 -24.97 -2.26 15.10
CA THR A 352 -24.34 -3.43 14.48
C THR A 352 -25.20 -4.09 13.40
N HIS A 353 -26.53 -4.07 13.52
CA HIS A 353 -27.47 -4.56 12.50
C HIS A 353 -27.40 -3.75 11.20
N VAL A 354 -27.42 -2.41 11.30
CA VAL A 354 -27.28 -1.52 10.15
C VAL A 354 -25.90 -1.69 9.48
N ASN A 355 -24.83 -1.78 10.27
CA ASN A 355 -23.49 -2.02 9.75
C ASN A 355 -23.34 -3.40 9.09
N ALA A 356 -24.02 -4.44 9.57
CA ALA A 356 -24.02 -5.76 8.95
C ALA A 356 -24.68 -5.78 7.56
N VAL A 357 -25.69 -4.96 7.33
CA VAL A 357 -26.31 -4.75 6.00
C VAL A 357 -25.40 -3.90 5.11
N GLU A 358 -24.98 -2.73 5.60
CA GLU A 358 -24.18 -1.76 4.84
C GLU A 358 -22.84 -2.33 4.35
N ALA A 359 -22.12 -3.08 5.21
CA ALA A 359 -20.83 -3.67 4.87
C ALA A 359 -20.92 -4.66 3.69
N GLN A 360 -22.04 -5.37 3.52
CA GLN A 360 -22.25 -6.28 2.39
C GLN A 360 -22.37 -5.50 1.06
N VAL A 361 -23.14 -4.42 1.06
CA VAL A 361 -23.30 -3.53 -0.10
C VAL A 361 -21.98 -2.85 -0.45
N THR A 362 -21.33 -2.23 0.54
CA THR A 362 -20.04 -1.53 0.37
C THR A 362 -18.95 -2.47 -0.16
N LYS A 363 -18.86 -3.71 0.35
CA LYS A 363 -17.93 -4.72 -0.18
C LYS A 363 -18.21 -5.06 -1.65
N HIS A 364 -19.45 -5.36 -2.00
CA HIS A 364 -19.82 -5.75 -3.37
C HIS A 364 -19.51 -4.63 -4.38
N LEU A 365 -19.85 -3.39 -4.05
CA LEU A 365 -19.58 -2.23 -4.90
C LEU A 365 -18.07 -1.93 -5.05
N LEU A 366 -17.28 -2.06 -3.97
CA LEU A 366 -15.81 -1.93 -4.05
C LEU A 366 -15.19 -3.00 -4.95
N GLU A 367 -15.61 -4.26 -4.85
CA GLU A 367 -15.12 -5.34 -5.70
C GLU A 367 -15.46 -5.13 -7.18
N LEU A 368 -16.65 -4.60 -7.49
CA LEU A 368 -17.04 -4.25 -8.86
C LEU A 368 -16.24 -3.06 -9.40
N MET A 369 -16.03 -2.01 -8.60
CA MET A 369 -15.23 -0.85 -9.01
C MET A 369 -13.76 -1.22 -9.23
N ALA A 370 -13.17 -2.06 -8.37
CA ALA A 370 -11.81 -2.55 -8.54
C ALA A 370 -11.63 -3.42 -9.82
N LYS A 371 -12.67 -4.15 -10.22
CA LYS A 371 -12.68 -4.92 -11.48
C LYS A 371 -12.81 -4.03 -12.71
N LYS A 372 -13.71 -3.03 -12.72
CA LYS A 372 -13.98 -2.16 -13.88
C LYS A 372 -13.02 -0.96 -14.03
N HIS A 373 -12.62 -0.31 -12.94
CA HIS A 373 -11.97 1.02 -12.97
C HIS A 373 -10.71 1.09 -12.09
N LYS A 374 -9.68 0.30 -12.45
CA LYS A 374 -8.39 0.14 -11.73
C LYS A 374 -7.60 1.43 -11.43
N GLN A 375 -7.99 2.60 -11.96
CA GLN A 375 -7.29 3.87 -11.77
C GLN A 375 -7.92 4.77 -10.68
N ALA A 376 -9.15 4.49 -10.22
CA ALA A 376 -9.82 5.27 -9.17
C ALA A 376 -9.72 4.59 -7.80
N THR A 377 -9.00 5.19 -6.85
CA THR A 377 -8.84 4.64 -5.48
C THR A 377 -10.05 5.00 -4.61
N VAL A 378 -11.16 4.28 -4.78
CA VAL A 378 -12.37 4.44 -3.96
C VAL A 378 -12.19 3.75 -2.60
N LYS A 379 -12.48 4.47 -1.50
CA LYS A 379 -12.46 3.95 -0.13
C LYS A 379 -13.87 3.64 0.36
N GLY A 380 -14.04 2.63 1.23
CA GLY A 380 -15.37 2.18 1.69
C GLY A 380 -16.27 3.27 2.27
N HIS A 381 -15.72 4.26 3.01
CA HIS A 381 -16.50 5.39 3.50
C HIS A 381 -17.11 6.26 2.39
N MET A 382 -16.49 6.31 1.20
CA MET A 382 -17.02 7.00 0.01
C MET A 382 -18.14 6.22 -0.68
N VAL A 383 -18.30 4.93 -0.36
CA VAL A 383 -19.41 4.11 -0.82
C VAL A 383 -20.56 4.22 0.17
N LYS A 384 -20.26 4.02 1.46
CA LYS A 384 -21.22 4.22 2.57
C LYS A 384 -21.93 5.57 2.50
N SER A 385 -21.21 6.64 2.14
CA SER A 385 -21.81 7.98 2.04
C SER A 385 -22.92 8.12 0.98
N TYR A 386 -23.09 7.19 0.04
CA TYR A 386 -24.15 7.23 -0.98
C TYR A 386 -25.28 6.22 -0.73
N LEU A 387 -25.32 5.61 0.46
CA LEU A 387 -26.34 4.63 0.84
C LEU A 387 -27.31 5.21 1.87
N TRP A 388 -28.60 4.98 1.64
CA TRP A 388 -29.67 5.10 2.62
C TRP A 388 -30.18 3.69 2.95
N VAL A 389 -29.99 3.24 4.19
CA VAL A 389 -30.29 1.85 4.60
C VAL A 389 -31.44 1.81 5.60
N PHE A 390 -32.52 1.14 5.22
CA PHE A 390 -33.67 0.88 6.07
C PHE A 390 -33.68 -0.59 6.51
N VAL A 391 -33.90 -0.85 7.81
CA VAL A 391 -33.85 -2.21 8.39
C VAL A 391 -34.99 -2.42 9.37
N ASN A 392 -35.82 -3.45 9.17
CA ASN A 392 -36.74 -3.97 10.18
C ASN A 392 -36.25 -5.37 10.57
N CYS A 393 -35.89 -5.59 11.83
CA CYS A 393 -35.33 -6.87 12.27
C CYS A 393 -35.76 -7.35 13.66
N LEU A 394 -35.77 -8.68 13.81
CA LEU A 394 -36.03 -9.39 15.06
C LEU A 394 -34.74 -10.07 15.55
N ILE A 395 -34.26 -9.61 16.71
CA ILE A 395 -32.97 -9.97 17.30
C ILE A 395 -33.22 -10.66 18.64
N GLU A 396 -32.51 -11.76 18.89
CA GLU A 396 -32.57 -12.46 20.17
C GLU A 396 -31.82 -11.69 21.26
N ASN A 397 -32.49 -11.44 22.39
CA ASN A 397 -31.97 -10.81 23.60
C ASN A 397 -31.05 -9.59 23.30
N PRO A 398 -31.55 -8.55 22.59
CA PRO A 398 -30.74 -7.46 22.05
C PRO A 398 -30.11 -6.59 23.13
N ALA A 399 -28.87 -6.16 22.88
CA ALA A 399 -28.10 -5.25 23.72
C ALA A 399 -27.97 -3.86 23.06
N PHE A 400 -28.04 -2.81 23.86
CA PHE A 400 -28.04 -1.42 23.42
C PHE A 400 -27.00 -0.58 24.17
N ASP A 401 -26.79 0.65 23.73
CA ASP A 401 -25.94 1.66 24.39
C ASP A 401 -26.49 2.15 25.75
N SER A 402 -27.81 2.11 25.93
CA SER A 402 -28.51 2.85 26.98
C SER A 402 -29.94 2.34 27.18
N GLN A 403 -30.61 2.78 28.25
CA GLN A 403 -32.05 2.54 28.46
C GLN A 403 -32.94 3.29 27.44
N ALA A 404 -32.42 4.29 26.71
CA ALA A 404 -33.12 4.90 25.58
C ALA A 404 -33.25 3.93 24.39
N LYS A 405 -32.26 3.02 24.23
CA LYS A 405 -32.17 1.98 23.19
C LYS A 405 -31.94 2.54 21.76
N GLU A 406 -31.20 3.64 21.65
CA GLU A 406 -30.99 4.35 20.38
C GLU A 406 -29.97 3.67 19.46
N THR A 407 -28.95 3.02 20.04
CA THR A 407 -27.90 2.30 19.30
C THR A 407 -27.84 0.83 19.72
N MET A 408 -27.91 -0.12 18.77
CA MET A 408 -27.71 -1.55 19.08
C MET A 408 -26.23 -1.93 19.08
N THR A 409 -25.78 -2.61 20.14
CA THR A 409 -24.37 -2.93 20.42
C THR A 409 -24.01 -4.42 20.34
N LEU A 410 -25.02 -5.30 20.33
CA LEU A 410 -24.83 -6.76 20.22
C LEU A 410 -24.07 -7.15 18.93
N LEU A 411 -23.07 -8.04 19.01
CA LEU A 411 -22.33 -8.50 17.84
C LEU A 411 -23.17 -9.39 16.92
N ALA A 412 -22.85 -9.43 15.63
CA ALA A 412 -23.62 -10.14 14.60
C ALA A 412 -23.75 -11.66 14.83
N SER A 413 -22.79 -12.28 15.51
CA SER A 413 -22.86 -13.69 15.95
C SER A 413 -23.94 -13.93 17.01
N GLY A 414 -24.35 -12.90 17.76
CA GLY A 414 -25.38 -12.96 18.79
C GLY A 414 -26.81 -12.74 18.29
N PHE A 415 -27.03 -12.36 17.02
CA PHE A 415 -28.35 -11.97 16.50
C PHE A 415 -29.43 -13.07 16.55
N GLY A 416 -29.03 -14.34 16.72
CA GLY A 416 -29.93 -15.50 16.61
C GLY A 416 -30.44 -15.76 15.18
N SER A 417 -30.00 -14.98 14.19
CA SER A 417 -30.39 -15.08 12.79
C SER A 417 -29.34 -14.42 11.88
N SER A 418 -29.23 -14.89 10.64
CA SER A 418 -28.32 -14.33 9.64
C SER A 418 -29.06 -13.37 8.70
N CYS A 419 -28.41 -12.24 8.38
CA CYS A 419 -28.84 -11.33 7.33
C CYS A 419 -27.85 -11.41 6.17
N HIS A 420 -28.24 -12.07 5.08
CA HIS A 420 -27.45 -12.17 3.85
C HIS A 420 -28.25 -11.60 2.69
N LEU A 421 -27.75 -10.49 2.12
CA LEU A 421 -28.36 -9.85 0.96
C LEU A 421 -28.21 -10.74 -0.27
N SER A 422 -29.23 -10.85 -1.11
CA SER A 422 -29.13 -11.65 -2.32
C SER A 422 -28.22 -11.00 -3.37
N ASP A 423 -27.64 -11.85 -4.21
CA ASP A 423 -26.97 -11.44 -5.45
C ASP A 423 -27.90 -10.58 -6.35
N GLY A 424 -29.23 -10.76 -6.22
CA GLY A 424 -30.25 -10.00 -6.95
C GLY A 424 -30.35 -8.54 -6.51
N ILE A 425 -30.42 -8.27 -5.21
CA ILE A 425 -30.43 -6.89 -4.70
C ILE A 425 -29.07 -6.20 -4.90
N LEU A 426 -27.96 -6.91 -4.68
CA LEU A 426 -26.62 -6.36 -4.85
C LEU A 426 -26.34 -5.93 -6.29
N LYS A 427 -26.76 -6.73 -7.28
CA LYS A 427 -26.69 -6.37 -8.71
C LYS A 427 -27.56 -5.16 -9.05
N LYS A 428 -28.80 -5.11 -8.54
CA LYS A 428 -29.72 -3.97 -8.75
C LYS A 428 -29.14 -2.64 -8.21
N VAL A 429 -28.59 -2.66 -7.00
CA VAL A 429 -27.89 -1.50 -6.40
C VAL A 429 -26.70 -1.09 -7.27
N ALA A 430 -25.88 -2.05 -7.71
CA ALA A 430 -24.74 -1.74 -8.59
C ALA A 430 -25.13 -1.11 -9.94
N THR A 431 -26.36 -1.36 -10.42
CA THR A 431 -26.92 -0.77 -11.64
C THR A 431 -27.70 0.54 -11.42
N SER A 432 -27.84 1.07 -10.20
CA SER A 432 -28.64 2.29 -9.95
C SER A 432 -28.00 3.61 -10.41
N GLY A 433 -26.78 3.55 -10.98
CA GLY A 433 -25.94 4.72 -11.26
C GLY A 433 -25.11 5.21 -10.07
N VAL A 434 -25.26 4.61 -8.87
CA VAL A 434 -24.46 4.95 -7.68
C VAL A 434 -22.95 4.77 -7.93
N VAL A 435 -22.56 3.75 -8.68
CA VAL A 435 -21.16 3.49 -9.07
C VAL A 435 -20.58 4.65 -9.89
N ASP A 436 -21.33 5.14 -10.89
CA ASP A 436 -20.87 6.24 -11.75
C ASP A 436 -20.79 7.57 -11.00
N GLN A 437 -21.69 7.83 -10.04
CA GLN A 437 -21.60 9.00 -9.16
C GLN A 437 -20.35 8.94 -8.26
N ILE A 438 -20.08 7.79 -7.62
CA ILE A 438 -18.90 7.59 -6.76
C ILE A 438 -17.60 7.77 -7.58
N LEU A 439 -17.54 7.20 -8.80
CA LEU A 439 -16.39 7.33 -9.69
C LEU A 439 -16.18 8.78 -10.17
N ARG A 440 -17.26 9.48 -10.56
CA ARG A 440 -17.18 10.91 -10.91
C ARG A 440 -16.65 11.76 -9.75
N LEU A 441 -17.11 11.51 -8.52
CA LEU A 441 -16.59 12.21 -7.34
C LEU A 441 -15.12 11.85 -7.05
N ALA A 442 -14.73 10.58 -7.22
CA ALA A 442 -13.36 10.12 -7.02
C ALA A 442 -12.39 10.83 -7.99
N SER A 443 -12.74 10.88 -9.28
CA SER A 443 -11.98 11.64 -10.29
C SER A 443 -11.96 13.14 -9.97
N PHE A 444 -13.12 13.76 -9.68
CA PHE A 444 -13.18 15.18 -9.33
C PHE A 444 -12.34 15.53 -8.09
N LYS A 445 -12.27 14.65 -7.09
CA LYS A 445 -11.37 14.79 -5.94
C LYS A 445 -9.91 14.72 -6.39
N ALA A 446 -9.52 13.71 -7.18
CA ALA A 446 -8.16 13.59 -7.70
C ALA A 446 -7.73 14.80 -8.54
N ASP A 447 -8.57 15.26 -9.48
CA ASP A 447 -8.35 16.46 -10.29
C ASP A 447 -8.18 17.70 -9.42
N LYS A 448 -9.03 17.86 -8.40
CA LYS A 448 -8.97 18.97 -7.43
C LYS A 448 -7.68 18.94 -6.61
N GLU A 449 -7.11 17.77 -6.34
CA GLU A 449 -5.80 17.66 -5.68
C GLU A 449 -4.64 17.94 -6.63
N LEU A 450 -4.67 17.41 -7.85
CA LEU A 450 -3.65 17.70 -8.88
C LEU A 450 -3.61 19.21 -9.22
N LYS A 451 -4.76 19.89 -9.17
CA LYS A 451 -4.90 21.35 -9.35
C LYS A 451 -4.35 22.19 -8.18
N LYS A 452 -4.18 21.63 -6.96
CA LYS A 452 -3.52 22.35 -5.84
C LYS A 452 -2.05 22.68 -6.16
N GLY A 453 -1.40 21.85 -6.97
CA GLY A 453 0.00 22.00 -7.38
C GLY A 453 0.22 22.77 -8.69
N ASP A 454 -0.84 23.33 -9.29
CA ASP A 454 -0.73 24.02 -10.58
C ASP A 454 0.07 25.32 -10.51
N GLY A 455 0.85 25.56 -11.57
CA GLY A 455 1.59 26.79 -11.75
C GLY A 455 0.72 27.91 -12.33
N ALA A 456 1.27 29.13 -12.32
CA ALA A 456 0.67 30.28 -12.97
C ALA A 456 1.75 31.13 -13.64
N LYS A 457 1.39 31.83 -14.72
CA LYS A 457 2.28 32.80 -15.36
C LYS A 457 2.54 33.98 -14.41
N ARG A 458 3.72 34.00 -13.81
CA ARG A 458 4.22 35.04 -12.89
C ARG A 458 5.59 35.49 -13.36
N SER A 459 5.97 36.76 -13.16
CA SER A 459 7.26 37.30 -13.63
C SER A 459 8.47 36.81 -12.83
N ARG A 460 8.27 36.34 -11.59
CA ARG A 460 9.30 35.71 -10.75
C ARG A 460 8.71 34.56 -9.95
N LEU A 461 9.57 33.60 -9.60
CA LEU A 461 9.28 32.52 -8.66
C LEU A 461 10.24 32.58 -7.47
N THR A 462 9.80 32.06 -6.33
CA THR A 462 10.58 31.91 -5.11
C THR A 462 10.34 30.51 -4.52
N GLY A 463 11.24 30.03 -3.65
CA GLY A 463 11.10 28.72 -3.02
C GLY A 463 11.57 27.52 -3.87
N ILE A 464 12.17 27.73 -5.04
CA ILE A 464 12.79 26.67 -5.87
C ILE A 464 14.31 26.94 -5.98
N PRO A 465 15.14 26.54 -4.99
CA PRO A 465 16.54 27.01 -4.90
C PRO A 465 17.47 26.56 -6.02
N LYS A 466 17.10 25.52 -6.77
CA LYS A 466 17.89 25.01 -7.91
C LYS A 466 17.55 25.65 -9.26
N LEU A 467 16.54 26.51 -9.33
CA LEU A 467 16.16 27.22 -10.57
C LEU A 467 17.09 28.41 -10.82
N ASP A 468 17.82 28.38 -11.93
CA ASP A 468 18.37 29.59 -12.54
C ASP A 468 17.31 30.15 -13.50
N ASP A 469 16.48 31.07 -13.02
CA ASP A 469 15.35 31.60 -13.80
C ASP A 469 15.83 32.62 -14.85
N ALA A 470 15.20 32.65 -16.03
CA ALA A 470 15.49 33.65 -17.06
C ALA A 470 14.86 35.01 -16.71
N ASN A 471 15.53 36.12 -17.03
CA ASN A 471 15.06 37.45 -16.58
C ASN A 471 13.67 37.83 -17.15
N ASP A 472 13.32 37.38 -18.36
CA ASP A 472 12.03 37.63 -19.00
C ASP A 472 10.96 36.54 -18.73
N ALA A 473 11.27 35.49 -17.96
CA ALA A 473 10.39 34.33 -17.78
C ALA A 473 9.06 34.71 -17.10
N GLY A 474 7.95 34.38 -17.76
CA GLY A 474 6.60 34.81 -17.39
C GLY A 474 6.28 36.29 -17.62
N GLY A 475 7.25 37.10 -18.08
CA GLY A 475 7.05 38.47 -18.54
C GLY A 475 6.43 38.57 -19.93
N ARG A 476 6.56 39.73 -20.59
CA ARG A 476 6.03 39.94 -21.97
C ARG A 476 6.77 39.07 -23.00
N ASN A 477 8.08 38.93 -22.87
CA ASN A 477 8.93 38.19 -23.81
C ASN A 477 9.02 36.68 -23.52
N SER A 478 8.23 36.18 -22.57
CA SER A 478 8.14 34.75 -22.17
C SER A 478 8.00 33.77 -23.32
N ALA A 479 7.31 34.14 -24.41
CA ALA A 479 7.18 33.31 -25.61
C ALA A 479 8.50 33.06 -26.36
N ALA A 480 9.52 33.89 -26.14
CA ALA A 480 10.89 33.71 -26.66
C ALA A 480 11.86 33.15 -25.60
N CYS A 481 11.36 32.72 -24.44
CA CYS A 481 12.16 32.18 -23.35
C CYS A 481 12.18 30.64 -23.40
N THR A 482 13.37 30.05 -23.20
CA THR A 482 13.62 28.61 -23.16
C THR A 482 14.01 28.18 -21.74
N LEU A 483 13.33 27.17 -21.19
CA LEU A 483 13.78 26.47 -19.98
C LEU A 483 14.62 25.27 -20.38
N ILE A 484 15.86 25.19 -19.90
CA ILE A 484 16.73 24.02 -20.09
C ILE A 484 16.56 23.08 -18.88
N LEU A 485 15.96 21.91 -19.11
CA LEU A 485 15.96 20.80 -18.15
C LEU A 485 17.26 20.01 -18.32
N THR A 486 18.04 19.93 -17.25
CA THR A 486 19.39 19.36 -17.26
C THR A 486 19.49 18.10 -16.41
N GLU A 487 20.29 17.14 -16.85
CA GLU A 487 20.58 15.93 -16.07
C GLU A 487 21.56 16.22 -14.92
N GLY A 488 21.00 16.40 -13.73
CA GLY A 488 21.75 16.72 -12.52
C GLY A 488 22.46 18.09 -12.56
N ASP A 489 23.25 18.35 -11.51
CA ASP A 489 23.99 19.61 -11.36
C ASP A 489 25.22 19.70 -12.30
N SER A 490 25.65 18.56 -12.86
CA SER A 490 26.73 18.44 -13.84
C SER A 490 26.36 19.13 -15.16
N ALA A 491 25.29 18.65 -15.82
CA ALA A 491 24.75 19.25 -17.03
C ALA A 491 24.33 20.72 -16.81
N LYS A 492 23.75 21.05 -15.64
CA LYS A 492 23.45 22.44 -15.25
C LYS A 492 24.68 23.36 -15.33
N THR A 493 25.85 22.89 -14.91
CA THR A 493 27.09 23.68 -14.91
C THR A 493 27.58 23.97 -16.34
N LEU A 494 27.38 23.02 -17.27
CA LEU A 494 27.59 23.24 -18.70
C LEU A 494 26.58 24.27 -19.27
N ALA A 495 25.30 24.14 -18.93
CA ALA A 495 24.27 25.08 -19.39
C ALA A 495 24.54 26.52 -18.92
N ILE A 496 24.89 26.70 -17.64
CA ILE A 496 25.29 28.02 -17.07
C ILE A 496 26.51 28.60 -17.79
N SER A 497 27.48 27.75 -18.17
CA SER A 497 28.63 28.18 -18.97
C SER A 497 28.19 28.65 -20.37
N GLY A 498 27.23 27.96 -20.98
CA GLY A 498 26.56 28.34 -22.23
C GLY A 498 25.77 29.65 -22.16
N LEU A 499 25.13 29.96 -21.01
CA LEU A 499 24.39 31.22 -20.81
C LEU A 499 25.29 32.46 -20.94
N SER A 500 26.61 32.33 -20.79
CA SER A 500 27.56 33.43 -21.04
C SER A 500 27.70 33.81 -22.53
N VAL A 501 27.12 33.01 -23.44
CA VAL A 501 27.05 33.29 -24.89
C VAL A 501 25.65 33.73 -25.31
N VAL A 502 24.61 33.03 -24.85
CA VAL A 502 23.21 33.27 -25.30
C VAL A 502 22.42 34.25 -24.43
N GLY A 503 22.99 34.67 -23.28
CA GLY A 503 22.37 35.61 -22.34
C GLY A 503 21.39 34.96 -21.36
N ARG A 504 21.22 35.60 -20.19
CA ARG A 504 20.30 35.13 -19.13
C ARG A 504 18.86 35.66 -19.28
N ASP A 505 18.59 36.51 -20.25
CA ASP A 505 17.26 37.11 -20.41
C ASP A 505 16.24 36.09 -20.90
N LYS A 506 16.63 35.27 -21.89
CA LYS A 506 15.78 34.30 -22.59
C LYS A 506 16.02 32.85 -22.20
N TYR A 507 17.01 32.55 -21.35
CA TYR A 507 17.40 31.18 -21.03
C TYR A 507 17.48 30.95 -19.53
N GLY A 508 16.71 29.98 -19.04
CA GLY A 508 16.73 29.52 -17.65
C GLY A 508 17.14 28.05 -17.58
N VAL A 509 17.61 27.59 -16.41
CA VAL A 509 18.12 26.22 -16.21
C VAL A 509 17.56 25.61 -14.93
N PHE A 510 17.06 24.38 -15.02
CA PHE A 510 16.65 23.58 -13.86
C PHE A 510 17.22 22.15 -13.95
N PRO A 511 17.91 21.66 -12.89
CA PRO A 511 18.47 20.32 -12.87
C PRO A 511 17.46 19.32 -12.29
N LEU A 512 17.22 18.23 -13.02
CA LEU A 512 16.48 17.08 -12.50
C LEU A 512 17.38 16.31 -11.54
N ARG A 513 16.83 15.83 -10.41
CA ARG A 513 17.57 14.97 -9.45
C ARG A 513 17.89 13.56 -9.98
N GLY A 514 17.39 13.18 -11.15
CA GLY A 514 17.53 11.87 -11.75
C GLY A 514 16.31 11.54 -12.62
N LYS A 515 16.07 10.24 -12.86
CA LYS A 515 14.96 9.74 -13.67
C LYS A 515 13.60 10.26 -13.15
N LEU A 516 12.84 10.91 -14.02
CA LEU A 516 11.51 11.43 -13.71
C LEU A 516 10.51 10.29 -13.42
N LEU A 517 9.53 10.53 -12.56
CA LEU A 517 8.49 9.53 -12.26
C LEU A 517 7.62 9.27 -13.50
N ASN A 518 7.48 8.01 -13.91
CA ASN A 518 6.46 7.62 -14.91
C ASN A 518 5.06 7.83 -14.32
N VAL A 519 4.35 8.85 -14.82
CA VAL A 519 3.09 9.32 -14.24
C VAL A 519 1.85 8.51 -14.64
N ARG A 520 1.86 7.80 -15.78
CA ARG A 520 0.66 7.08 -16.30
C ARG A 520 0.12 6.01 -15.35
N ASP A 521 1.01 5.42 -14.56
CA ASP A 521 0.74 4.31 -13.64
C ASP A 521 1.17 4.65 -12.19
N ALA A 522 1.13 5.94 -11.84
CA ALA A 522 1.39 6.47 -10.50
C ALA A 522 0.10 7.04 -9.88
N GLY A 523 -0.09 6.84 -8.57
CA GLY A 523 -1.27 7.35 -7.87
C GLY A 523 -1.19 8.86 -7.58
N THR A 524 -2.33 9.54 -7.47
CA THR A 524 -2.40 11.01 -7.23
C THR A 524 -1.52 11.47 -6.07
N ALA A 525 -1.48 10.75 -4.96
CA ALA A 525 -0.61 11.06 -3.82
C ALA A 525 0.89 10.98 -4.16
N GLN A 526 1.31 10.02 -4.99
CA GLN A 526 2.69 9.85 -5.44
C GLN A 526 3.12 10.98 -6.38
N ILE A 527 2.21 11.46 -7.24
CA ILE A 527 2.44 12.55 -8.20
C ILE A 527 2.47 13.90 -7.47
N THR A 528 1.52 14.14 -6.57
CA THR A 528 1.49 15.35 -5.73
C THR A 528 2.68 15.42 -4.76
N GLY A 529 3.11 14.27 -4.21
CA GLY A 529 4.30 14.17 -3.37
C GLY A 529 5.64 14.25 -4.12
N ASN A 530 5.66 14.12 -5.45
CA ASN A 530 6.89 14.21 -6.23
C ASN A 530 7.31 15.67 -6.46
N ALA A 531 8.28 16.14 -5.66
CA ALA A 531 8.76 17.52 -5.70
C ALA A 531 9.29 17.96 -7.08
N GLU A 532 9.85 17.07 -7.90
CA GLU A 532 10.37 17.42 -9.22
C GLU A 532 9.24 17.72 -10.22
N ILE A 533 8.17 16.93 -10.20
CA ILE A 533 6.94 17.22 -10.97
C ILE A 533 6.30 18.54 -10.51
N GLN A 534 6.22 18.79 -9.20
CA GLN A 534 5.69 20.06 -8.69
C GLN A 534 6.58 21.25 -9.09
N ASN A 535 7.90 21.10 -9.07
CA ASN A 535 8.83 22.12 -9.56
C ASN A 535 8.59 22.40 -11.06
N ILE A 536 8.53 21.37 -11.92
CA ILE A 536 8.27 21.54 -13.36
C ILE A 536 6.93 22.25 -13.61
N LYS A 537 5.86 21.88 -12.87
CA LYS A 537 4.57 22.59 -12.91
C LYS A 537 4.71 24.09 -12.62
N GLN A 538 5.38 24.44 -11.52
CA GLN A 538 5.52 25.82 -11.07
C GLN A 538 6.43 26.64 -11.99
N ILE A 539 7.58 26.09 -12.42
CA ILE A 539 8.57 26.78 -13.27
C ILE A 539 7.96 27.16 -14.62
N LEU A 540 7.20 26.27 -15.24
CA LEU A 540 6.56 26.49 -16.54
C LEU A 540 5.21 27.21 -16.45
N GLY A 541 4.52 27.16 -15.30
CA GLY A 541 3.16 27.70 -15.18
C GLY A 541 2.07 26.75 -15.71
N LEU A 542 2.26 25.44 -15.53
CA LEU A 542 1.36 24.40 -16.06
C LEU A 542 0.08 24.26 -15.23
N GLN A 543 -1.06 24.15 -15.90
CA GLN A 543 -2.42 24.13 -15.31
C GLN A 543 -3.16 22.86 -15.73
N HIS A 544 -3.53 22.02 -14.77
CA HIS A 544 -4.02 20.67 -15.00
C HIS A 544 -5.43 20.62 -15.61
N GLY A 545 -5.59 19.83 -16.66
CA GLY A 545 -6.82 19.77 -17.46
C GLY A 545 -7.01 20.94 -18.44
N LYS A 546 -6.00 21.78 -18.64
CA LYS A 546 -6.02 22.85 -19.63
C LYS A 546 -5.51 22.35 -20.98
N ALA A 547 -6.30 22.56 -22.04
CA ALA A 547 -5.81 22.49 -23.41
C ALA A 547 -5.00 23.74 -23.73
N TYR A 548 -3.81 23.55 -24.31
CA TYR A 548 -2.91 24.61 -24.74
C TYR A 548 -2.82 24.60 -26.27
N THR A 549 -3.29 25.67 -26.90
CA THR A 549 -3.12 25.94 -28.34
C THR A 549 -1.82 26.68 -28.65
N ASP A 550 -1.23 27.34 -27.65
CA ASP A 550 0.07 27.98 -27.71
C ASP A 550 0.72 28.07 -26.31
N ALA A 551 2.01 28.42 -26.28
CA ALA A 551 2.78 28.61 -25.06
C ALA A 551 2.64 30.02 -24.43
N LYS A 552 1.82 30.94 -24.96
CA LYS A 552 1.72 32.33 -24.46
C LYS A 552 1.21 32.40 -23.01
N SER A 553 0.49 31.37 -22.55
CA SER A 553 0.00 31.29 -21.17
C SER A 553 0.98 30.62 -20.18
N LEU A 554 2.15 30.15 -20.65
CA LEU A 554 3.25 29.63 -19.83
C LEU A 554 4.24 30.73 -19.44
N ARG A 555 5.21 30.38 -18.59
CA ARG A 555 6.38 31.22 -18.27
C ARG A 555 7.48 31.17 -19.34
N TYR A 556 7.59 30.05 -20.04
CA TYR A 556 8.57 29.79 -21.08
C TYR A 556 7.85 29.32 -22.35
N GLY A 557 8.28 29.82 -23.50
CA GLY A 557 7.77 29.42 -24.82
C GLY A 557 8.32 28.08 -25.29
N HIS A 558 9.53 27.73 -24.82
CA HIS A 558 10.25 26.52 -25.21
C HIS A 558 10.77 25.76 -23.97
N LEU A 559 10.88 24.45 -24.11
CA LEU A 559 11.44 23.51 -23.15
C LEU A 559 12.53 22.68 -23.84
N MET A 560 13.77 22.89 -23.43
CA MET A 560 14.96 22.23 -23.96
C MET A 560 15.38 21.11 -23.01
N ILE A 561 15.43 19.88 -23.50
CA ILE A 561 15.97 18.73 -22.77
C ILE A 561 17.48 18.65 -23.06
N MET A 562 18.28 18.57 -22.02
CA MET A 562 19.74 18.53 -22.08
C MET A 562 20.27 17.46 -21.12
N THR A 563 20.18 16.22 -21.56
CA THR A 563 20.67 15.01 -20.87
C THR A 563 22.10 14.67 -21.31
N ASP A 564 22.75 13.76 -20.59
CA ASP A 564 23.93 13.12 -21.14
C ASP A 564 23.53 12.28 -22.37
N GLN A 565 24.38 12.23 -23.41
CA GLN A 565 24.08 11.48 -24.64
C GLN A 565 24.44 10.00 -24.47
N ASP A 566 23.78 9.38 -23.49
CA ASP A 566 23.79 7.95 -23.23
C ASP A 566 22.35 7.40 -23.17
N HIS A 567 22.22 6.08 -22.99
CA HIS A 567 20.93 5.41 -22.92
C HIS A 567 20.04 5.86 -21.76
N ASP A 568 20.58 6.17 -20.57
CA ASP A 568 19.77 6.62 -19.45
C ASP A 568 19.29 8.07 -19.64
N GLY A 569 20.07 8.89 -20.35
CA GLY A 569 19.64 10.18 -20.89
C GLY A 569 18.46 10.05 -21.86
N SER A 570 18.52 9.13 -22.83
CA SER A 570 17.38 8.80 -23.72
C SER A 570 16.12 8.44 -22.95
N HIS A 571 16.24 7.67 -21.86
CA HIS A 571 15.10 7.36 -21.00
C HIS A 571 14.53 8.59 -20.28
N ILE A 572 15.38 9.54 -19.85
CA ILE A 572 14.92 10.80 -19.27
C ILE A 572 14.16 11.64 -20.31
N LYS A 573 14.64 11.74 -21.55
CA LYS A 573 13.91 12.40 -22.66
C LYS A 573 12.51 11.80 -22.82
N GLY A 574 12.42 10.47 -22.93
CA GLY A 574 11.16 9.75 -23.07
C GLY A 574 10.22 9.90 -21.86
N LEU A 575 10.75 9.91 -20.63
CA LEU A 575 9.96 10.14 -19.41
C LEU A 575 9.38 11.57 -19.36
N ILE A 576 10.12 12.57 -19.84
CA ILE A 576 9.63 13.95 -19.97
C ILE A 576 8.50 14.02 -21.02
N MET A 577 8.72 13.45 -22.22
CA MET A 577 7.67 13.35 -23.25
C MET A 577 6.41 12.66 -22.74
N ASN A 578 6.56 11.54 -22.02
CA ASN A 578 5.47 10.81 -21.38
C ASN A 578 4.71 11.64 -20.34
N TYR A 579 5.41 12.43 -19.52
CA TYR A 579 4.78 13.36 -18.58
C TYR A 579 3.92 14.41 -19.29
N PHE A 580 4.44 15.03 -20.35
CA PHE A 580 3.68 16.00 -21.15
C PHE A 580 2.54 15.34 -21.93
N HIS A 581 2.74 14.17 -22.53
CA HIS A 581 1.66 13.43 -23.20
C HIS A 581 0.53 13.06 -22.21
N HIS A 582 0.85 12.65 -20.98
CA HIS A 582 -0.17 12.19 -20.05
C HIS A 582 -1.05 13.34 -19.50
N PHE A 583 -0.46 14.50 -19.18
CA PHE A 583 -1.17 15.60 -18.52
C PHE A 583 -1.45 16.82 -19.39
N TYR A 584 -0.69 17.02 -20.46
CA TYR A 584 -0.67 18.22 -21.29
C TYR A 584 -0.47 17.89 -22.79
N PRO A 585 -1.14 16.86 -23.38
CA PRO A 585 -0.79 16.34 -24.71
C PRO A 585 -0.81 17.38 -25.82
N SER A 586 -1.66 18.41 -25.69
CA SER A 586 -1.72 19.52 -26.64
C SER A 586 -0.42 20.34 -26.73
N LEU A 587 0.40 20.40 -25.66
CA LEU A 587 1.69 21.10 -25.70
C LEU A 587 2.73 20.39 -26.58
N LEU A 588 2.67 19.06 -26.71
CA LEU A 588 3.53 18.33 -27.65
C LEU A 588 3.19 18.64 -29.11
N LYS A 589 1.96 19.12 -29.37
CA LYS A 589 1.47 19.55 -30.68
C LYS A 589 1.70 21.05 -30.98
N VAL A 590 2.39 21.78 -30.09
CA VAL A 590 2.78 23.18 -30.31
C VAL A 590 4.19 23.22 -30.94
N PRO A 591 4.36 23.70 -32.19
CA PRO A 591 5.68 23.77 -32.84
C PRO A 591 6.69 24.54 -31.99
N GLY A 592 7.94 24.06 -31.99
CA GLY A 592 9.02 24.60 -31.18
C GLY A 592 8.90 24.44 -29.67
N PHE A 593 7.82 23.89 -29.12
CA PHE A 593 7.66 23.81 -27.65
C PHE A 593 8.70 22.87 -27.03
N LEU A 594 8.83 21.63 -27.50
CA LEU A 594 9.81 20.68 -26.99
C LEU A 594 11.01 20.58 -27.94
N VAL A 595 12.21 20.76 -27.40
CA VAL A 595 13.47 20.65 -28.16
C VAL A 595 14.52 19.87 -27.38
N GLU A 596 15.50 19.33 -28.07
CA GLU A 596 16.70 18.68 -27.51
C GLU A 596 17.93 19.57 -27.68
N PHE A 597 18.93 19.41 -26.80
CA PHE A 597 20.29 19.88 -26.98
C PHE A 597 21.26 18.69 -27.13
N ILE A 598 21.68 18.39 -28.36
CA ILE A 598 22.63 17.31 -28.66
C ILE A 598 24.08 17.74 -28.39
N THR A 599 24.96 16.79 -28.08
CA THR A 599 26.42 17.00 -28.05
C THR A 599 27.17 15.82 -28.68
N PRO A 600 28.42 16.02 -29.18
CA PRO A 600 29.18 14.93 -29.78
C PRO A 600 29.60 13.88 -28.75
N ILE A 601 29.37 12.60 -29.05
CA ILE A 601 29.80 11.48 -28.21
C ILE A 601 31.29 11.15 -28.39
N ILE A 602 31.87 11.45 -29.56
CA ILE A 602 33.27 11.19 -29.88
C ILE A 602 33.92 12.39 -30.58
N LYS A 603 35.17 12.67 -30.22
CA LYS A 603 36.04 13.65 -30.91
C LYS A 603 37.38 13.00 -31.26
N ALA A 604 37.67 12.91 -32.55
CA ALA A 604 38.97 12.47 -33.05
C ALA A 604 39.85 13.69 -33.35
N THR A 605 41.07 13.73 -32.79
CA THR A 605 42.01 14.86 -32.96
C THR A 605 43.34 14.40 -33.54
N LYS A 606 43.88 15.13 -34.52
CA LYS A 606 45.17 14.88 -35.18
C LYS A 606 45.85 16.20 -35.56
N GLY A 607 46.85 16.59 -34.77
CA GLY A 607 47.45 17.93 -34.90
C GLY A 607 46.40 19.02 -34.63
N SER A 608 46.23 19.94 -35.58
CA SER A 608 45.19 20.98 -35.55
C SER A 608 43.81 20.51 -36.05
N GLN A 609 43.70 19.32 -36.65
CA GLN A 609 42.43 18.79 -37.14
C GLN A 609 41.64 18.13 -36.02
N SER A 610 40.35 18.43 -35.90
CA SER A 610 39.41 17.71 -35.05
C SER A 610 38.12 17.38 -35.81
N LYS A 611 37.72 16.10 -35.81
CA LYS A 611 36.37 15.66 -36.19
C LYS A 611 35.55 15.37 -34.94
N SER A 612 34.28 15.73 -34.96
CA SER A 612 33.27 15.38 -33.95
C SER A 612 32.25 14.43 -34.58
N PHE A 613 31.78 13.45 -33.81
CA PHE A 613 30.77 12.47 -34.23
C PHE A 613 29.65 12.42 -33.18
N TYR A 614 28.41 12.34 -33.61
CA TYR A 614 27.23 12.36 -32.74
C TYR A 614 26.63 10.97 -32.52
N THR A 615 26.87 10.02 -33.42
CA THR A 615 26.46 8.61 -33.29
C THR A 615 27.64 7.66 -33.46
N MET A 616 27.51 6.42 -32.95
CA MET A 616 28.55 5.39 -33.10
C MET A 616 28.77 4.97 -34.56
N PRO A 617 27.72 4.75 -35.39
CA PRO A 617 27.89 4.39 -36.80
C PRO A 617 28.67 5.43 -37.63
N GLU A 618 28.51 6.73 -37.37
CA GLU A 618 29.33 7.78 -38.02
C GLU A 618 30.84 7.58 -37.75
N TYR A 619 31.19 7.26 -36.50
CA TYR A 619 32.57 7.06 -36.07
C TYR A 619 33.14 5.73 -36.56
N GLU A 620 32.34 4.67 -36.57
CA GLU A 620 32.71 3.34 -37.01
C GLU A 620 32.96 3.30 -38.52
N SER A 621 32.03 3.82 -39.32
CA SER A 621 32.19 4.00 -40.77
C SER A 621 33.48 4.79 -41.11
N TRP A 622 33.72 5.91 -40.42
CA TRP A 622 34.96 6.68 -40.58
C TRP A 622 36.23 5.89 -40.16
N CYS A 623 36.14 4.94 -39.24
CA CYS A 623 37.25 4.07 -38.89
C CYS A 623 37.52 2.98 -39.95
N GLU A 624 36.47 2.45 -40.58
CA GLU A 624 36.54 1.44 -41.66
C GLU A 624 37.16 1.99 -42.94
N GLU A 625 37.01 3.29 -43.23
CA GLU A 625 37.77 4.05 -44.25
C GLU A 625 39.30 4.05 -44.02
N GLY A 626 39.82 3.32 -43.02
CA GLY A 626 41.24 3.23 -42.68
C GLY A 626 41.78 4.46 -41.93
N SER A 627 40.94 5.46 -41.67
CA SER A 627 41.37 6.78 -41.19
C SER A 627 41.99 6.77 -39.79
N ARG A 628 41.68 5.79 -38.92
CA ARG A 628 41.99 5.79 -37.46
C ARG A 628 43.48 5.98 -37.12
N ARG A 629 44.42 5.66 -38.02
CA ARG A 629 45.86 5.66 -37.71
C ARG A 629 46.42 7.06 -37.45
N GLY A 630 46.91 7.26 -36.22
CA GLY A 630 47.52 8.52 -35.76
C GLY A 630 46.53 9.60 -35.32
N TRP A 631 45.26 9.25 -35.09
CA TRP A 631 44.30 10.12 -34.40
C TRP A 631 44.23 9.76 -32.92
N LYS A 632 44.14 10.77 -32.06
CA LYS A 632 43.77 10.59 -30.65
C LYS A 632 42.25 10.69 -30.54
N ILE A 633 41.62 9.64 -30.04
CA ILE A 633 40.17 9.58 -29.84
C ILE A 633 39.87 10.00 -28.39
N LYS A 634 38.87 10.88 -28.20
CA LYS A 634 38.25 11.17 -26.90
C LYS A 634 36.77 10.82 -26.98
N TYR A 635 36.33 9.93 -26.10
CA TYR A 635 34.92 9.62 -25.84
C TYR A 635 34.38 10.59 -24.79
N TYR A 636 33.12 11.03 -24.94
CA TYR A 636 32.44 11.97 -24.05
C TYR A 636 31.35 11.21 -23.29
N LYS A 637 31.68 10.76 -22.07
CA LYS A 637 30.80 9.91 -21.24
C LYS A 637 29.65 10.67 -20.54
N GLY A 638 29.41 11.92 -20.93
CA GLY A 638 28.45 12.83 -20.29
C GLY A 638 28.86 14.29 -20.42
N LEU A 639 27.91 15.21 -20.28
CA LEU A 639 28.06 16.66 -20.50
C LEU A 639 29.13 17.28 -19.58
N GLY A 640 29.30 16.75 -18.37
CA GLY A 640 30.35 17.16 -17.43
C GLY A 640 31.79 16.87 -17.92
N THR A 641 31.97 16.08 -18.98
CA THR A 641 33.30 15.80 -19.58
C THR A 641 33.72 16.82 -20.66
N SER A 642 32.83 17.76 -21.00
CA SER A 642 33.09 18.86 -21.92
C SER A 642 33.62 20.09 -21.18
N THR A 643 34.63 20.74 -21.74
CA THR A 643 35.23 21.94 -21.14
C THR A 643 34.28 23.15 -21.23
N ALA A 644 34.46 24.15 -20.35
CA ALA A 644 33.72 25.40 -20.42
C ALA A 644 33.97 26.19 -21.74
N GLN A 645 35.06 25.88 -22.47
CA GLN A 645 35.30 26.41 -23.81
C GLN A 645 34.45 25.68 -24.87
N GLU A 646 34.37 24.35 -24.79
CA GLU A 646 33.50 23.54 -25.66
C GLU A 646 32.03 23.88 -25.42
N ALA A 647 31.61 24.08 -24.16
CA ALA A 647 30.27 24.57 -23.82
C ALA A 647 29.92 25.89 -24.54
N LYS A 648 30.86 26.86 -24.55
CA LYS A 648 30.68 28.12 -25.29
C LYS A 648 30.65 27.93 -26.81
N GLN A 649 31.40 26.95 -27.35
CA GLN A 649 31.35 26.61 -28.77
C GLN A 649 29.99 26.00 -29.15
N TYR A 650 29.46 25.07 -28.36
CA TYR A 650 28.15 24.46 -28.59
C TYR A 650 27.02 25.49 -28.55
N PHE A 651 27.04 26.41 -27.56
CA PHE A 651 26.05 27.48 -27.44
C PHE A 651 26.24 28.63 -28.46
N ALA A 652 27.44 28.85 -29.00
CA ALA A 652 27.63 29.73 -30.16
C ALA A 652 27.07 29.08 -31.44
N GLY A 653 27.25 27.76 -31.59
CA GLY A 653 26.66 26.95 -32.65
C GLY A 653 25.27 26.39 -32.32
N LEU A 654 24.46 27.08 -31.50
CA LEU A 654 23.23 26.52 -30.93
C LEU A 654 22.24 26.00 -31.97
N ALA A 655 22.19 26.61 -33.16
CA ALA A 655 21.31 26.17 -34.25
C ALA A 655 21.60 24.73 -34.74
N HIS A 656 22.84 24.26 -34.64
CA HIS A 656 23.22 22.88 -34.99
C HIS A 656 22.98 21.89 -33.83
N HIS A 657 23.07 22.37 -32.58
CA HIS A 657 22.93 21.54 -31.37
C HIS A 657 21.48 21.48 -30.87
N ARG A 658 20.61 22.42 -31.27
CA ARG A 658 19.18 22.43 -30.93
C ARG A 658 18.39 21.66 -31.99
N LYS A 659 17.71 20.58 -31.60
CA LYS A 659 16.82 19.78 -32.47
C LYS A 659 15.38 19.89 -32.00
N GLU A 660 14.42 20.00 -32.91
CA GLU A 660 13.02 20.27 -32.58
C GLU A 660 12.14 19.01 -32.67
N PHE A 661 11.33 18.74 -31.64
CA PHE A 661 10.35 17.65 -31.70
C PHE A 661 9.06 18.11 -32.35
N VAL A 662 8.65 17.40 -33.40
CA VAL A 662 7.46 17.69 -34.21
C VAL A 662 6.42 16.60 -34.00
N TRP A 663 5.14 16.99 -33.90
CA TRP A 663 4.01 16.07 -33.88
C TRP A 663 3.45 15.90 -35.29
N GLU A 664 3.55 14.70 -35.84
CA GLU A 664 3.14 14.37 -37.20
C GLU A 664 1.77 13.68 -37.23
N GLY A 665 1.42 12.91 -36.20
CA GLY A 665 0.12 12.23 -36.12
C GLY A 665 -0.12 11.52 -34.78
N GLU A 666 -1.30 10.89 -34.61
CA GLU A 666 -1.61 10.17 -33.36
C GLU A 666 -0.78 8.88 -33.15
N GLU A 667 0.03 8.49 -34.14
CA GLU A 667 1.05 7.45 -34.00
C GLU A 667 2.15 7.86 -33.01
N ASP A 668 2.56 9.13 -32.98
CA ASP A 668 3.48 9.69 -31.96
C ASP A 668 3.00 9.39 -30.54
N GLY A 669 1.71 9.67 -30.29
CA GLY A 669 1.08 9.41 -28.99
C GLY A 669 0.93 7.93 -28.67
N THR A 670 0.70 7.11 -29.69
CA THR A 670 0.60 5.65 -29.58
C THR A 670 1.96 5.03 -29.25
N ALA A 671 3.04 5.52 -29.85
CA ALA A 671 4.42 5.11 -29.55
C ALA A 671 4.82 5.47 -28.11
N ILE A 672 4.52 6.70 -27.65
CA ILE A 672 4.75 7.13 -26.26
C ILE A 672 3.89 6.30 -25.27
N GLU A 673 2.63 5.97 -25.61
CA GLU A 673 1.79 5.08 -24.78
C GLU A 673 2.40 3.67 -24.69
N MET A 674 2.80 3.06 -25.81
CA MET A 674 3.43 1.74 -25.83
C MET A 674 4.69 1.69 -24.96
N ALA A 675 5.57 2.70 -25.09
CA ALA A 675 6.83 2.78 -24.38
C ALA A 675 6.69 3.01 -22.85
N PHE A 676 5.57 3.57 -22.36
CA PHE A 676 5.43 3.94 -20.94
C PHE A 676 4.22 3.36 -20.18
N SER A 677 3.18 2.87 -20.85
CA SER A 677 1.97 2.31 -20.21
C SER A 677 2.18 0.86 -19.74
N LYS A 678 1.93 0.54 -18.47
CA LYS A 678 1.94 -0.85 -17.95
C LYS A 678 0.83 -1.73 -18.55
N LYS A 679 -0.11 -1.15 -19.32
CA LYS A 679 -1.13 -1.88 -20.08
C LYS A 679 -0.60 -2.44 -21.41
N LYS A 680 0.55 -1.95 -21.89
CA LYS A 680 1.14 -2.20 -23.21
C LYS A 680 2.41 -3.08 -23.15
N VAL A 681 2.42 -4.08 -22.27
CA VAL A 681 3.61 -4.91 -22.03
C VAL A 681 3.90 -5.84 -23.22
N GLU A 682 2.89 -6.49 -23.79
CA GLU A 682 3.11 -7.39 -24.94
C GLU A 682 3.47 -6.61 -26.21
N ASP A 683 2.75 -5.52 -26.51
CA ASP A 683 3.08 -4.58 -27.60
C ASP A 683 4.55 -4.12 -27.55
N ARG A 684 5.07 -3.87 -26.34
CA ARG A 684 6.46 -3.47 -26.10
C ARG A 684 7.46 -4.61 -26.27
N LYS A 685 7.08 -5.85 -25.95
CA LYS A 685 7.92 -7.03 -26.25
C LYS A 685 8.04 -7.24 -27.74
N ASP A 686 6.95 -7.08 -28.50
CA ASP A 686 6.95 -7.24 -29.95
C ASP A 686 7.71 -6.10 -30.65
N TRP A 687 7.57 -4.87 -30.16
CA TRP A 687 8.46 -3.74 -30.50
C TRP A 687 9.95 -4.09 -30.28
N LEU A 688 10.32 -4.62 -29.12
CA LEU A 688 11.72 -5.00 -28.83
C LEU A 688 12.21 -6.23 -29.61
N ARG A 689 11.32 -7.15 -29.98
CA ARG A 689 11.62 -8.25 -30.92
C ARG A 689 11.84 -7.75 -32.35
N SER A 690 11.24 -6.62 -32.72
CA SER A 690 11.41 -6.00 -34.04
C SER A 690 12.68 -5.16 -34.19
N PHE A 691 13.51 -5.04 -33.14
CA PHE A 691 14.76 -4.28 -33.17
C PHE A 691 15.77 -4.83 -34.20
N VAL A 692 16.26 -3.94 -35.08
CA VAL A 692 17.31 -4.26 -36.06
C VAL A 692 18.66 -3.73 -35.56
N PRO A 693 19.71 -4.56 -35.42
CA PRO A 693 21.05 -4.09 -35.12
C PRO A 693 21.53 -3.03 -36.12
N GLY A 694 22.14 -1.95 -35.62
CA GLY A 694 22.48 -0.78 -36.43
C GLY A 694 21.37 0.27 -36.56
N THR A 695 20.21 0.11 -35.89
CA THR A 695 19.26 1.23 -35.71
C THR A 695 19.91 2.37 -34.91
N PHE A 696 19.83 3.60 -35.44
CA PHE A 696 20.18 4.84 -34.75
C PHE A 696 19.26 5.99 -35.18
N LEU A 697 19.22 7.07 -34.39
CA LEU A 697 18.52 8.31 -34.73
C LEU A 697 19.48 9.25 -35.49
N ASP A 698 19.06 9.74 -36.66
CA ASP A 698 19.86 10.66 -37.47
C ASP A 698 19.81 12.08 -36.89
N HIS A 699 20.93 12.53 -36.32
CA HIS A 699 21.08 13.87 -35.75
C HIS A 699 21.48 14.94 -36.78
N THR A 700 21.60 14.62 -38.07
CA THR A 700 21.84 15.62 -39.13
C THR A 700 20.59 16.44 -39.41
N ALA A 701 19.41 15.83 -39.43
CA ALA A 701 18.11 16.50 -39.55
C ALA A 701 17.85 17.44 -38.38
N ASP A 702 17.22 18.61 -38.61
CA ASP A 702 16.94 19.61 -37.56
C ASP A 702 15.63 19.36 -36.78
N THR A 703 14.77 18.49 -37.30
CA THR A 703 13.48 18.08 -36.71
C THR A 703 13.43 16.57 -36.50
N ILE A 704 12.78 16.14 -35.42
CA ILE A 704 12.65 14.72 -35.01
C ILE A 704 11.17 14.45 -34.71
N SER A 705 10.57 13.40 -35.26
CA SER A 705 9.23 12.94 -34.85
C SER A 705 9.30 12.23 -33.49
N TYR A 706 8.24 12.29 -32.68
CA TYR A 706 8.24 11.55 -31.40
C TYR A 706 8.26 10.03 -31.66
N SER A 707 7.66 9.59 -32.77
CA SER A 707 7.74 8.22 -33.27
C SER A 707 9.18 7.78 -33.55
N ASP A 708 9.96 8.53 -34.35
CA ASP A 708 11.37 8.21 -34.63
C ASP A 708 12.22 8.22 -33.36
N PHE A 709 12.00 9.17 -32.45
CA PHE A 709 12.68 9.16 -31.15
C PHE A 709 12.39 7.86 -30.37
N VAL A 710 11.13 7.42 -30.29
CA VAL A 710 10.79 6.16 -29.63
C VAL A 710 11.44 4.99 -30.36
N HIS A 711 11.21 4.86 -31.67
CA HIS A 711 11.57 3.69 -32.46
C HIS A 711 13.05 3.61 -32.83
N ARG A 712 13.85 4.68 -32.68
CA ARG A 712 15.30 4.70 -33.01
C ARG A 712 16.23 5.03 -31.86
N GLU A 713 15.78 5.77 -30.83
CA GLU A 713 16.63 6.13 -29.68
C GLU A 713 16.18 5.41 -28.39
N LEU A 714 14.90 5.54 -28.02
CA LEU A 714 14.38 4.92 -26.78
C LEU A 714 14.39 3.39 -26.82
N ILE A 715 14.37 2.78 -28.02
CA ILE A 715 14.56 1.34 -28.20
C ILE A 715 15.96 0.87 -27.78
N LEU A 716 17.00 1.70 -28.01
CA LEU A 716 18.38 1.40 -27.64
C LEU A 716 18.53 1.37 -26.12
N PHE A 717 17.96 2.36 -25.44
CA PHE A 717 17.82 2.33 -23.98
C PHE A 717 17.10 1.06 -23.51
N SER A 718 15.95 0.76 -24.11
CA SER A 718 15.09 -0.34 -23.68
C SER A 718 15.77 -1.71 -23.84
N ARG A 719 16.62 -1.86 -24.86
CA ARG A 719 17.51 -3.01 -25.06
C ARG A 719 18.64 -3.06 -24.04
N ALA A 720 19.42 -1.98 -23.88
CA ALA A 720 20.51 -1.93 -22.89
C ALA A 720 20.01 -2.13 -21.44
N ASP A 721 18.78 -1.67 -21.17
CA ASP A 721 18.08 -1.85 -19.91
C ASP A 721 17.65 -3.31 -19.65
N LEU A 722 17.36 -4.09 -20.69
CA LEU A 722 17.20 -5.54 -20.59
C LEU A 722 18.55 -6.24 -20.37
N GLU A 723 19.55 -5.93 -21.20
CA GLU A 723 20.89 -6.55 -21.17
C GLU A 723 21.59 -6.36 -19.81
N ARG A 724 21.41 -5.22 -19.14
CA ARG A 724 21.93 -4.99 -17.78
C ARG A 724 21.09 -5.60 -16.65
N SER A 725 19.83 -5.96 -16.91
CA SER A 725 18.86 -6.33 -15.86
C SER A 725 18.54 -7.83 -15.82
N ILE A 726 18.55 -8.52 -16.96
CA ILE A 726 18.33 -9.96 -17.08
C ILE A 726 19.69 -10.65 -17.28
N PRO A 727 20.03 -11.73 -16.56
CA PRO A 727 21.30 -12.42 -16.73
C PRO A 727 21.31 -13.36 -17.95
N CYS A 728 22.51 -13.76 -18.35
CA CYS A 728 22.72 -14.86 -19.30
C CYS A 728 22.49 -16.21 -18.61
N MET A 729 21.93 -17.18 -19.33
CA MET A 729 21.76 -18.55 -18.88
C MET A 729 23.09 -19.23 -18.54
N VAL A 730 24.13 -18.97 -19.32
CA VAL A 730 25.42 -19.70 -19.27
C VAL A 730 26.20 -19.43 -17.98
N ASP A 731 26.35 -18.17 -17.57
CA ASP A 731 27.06 -17.81 -16.32
C ASP A 731 26.16 -17.31 -15.19
N GLY A 732 24.87 -17.07 -15.45
CA GLY A 732 23.96 -16.46 -14.47
C GLY A 732 24.27 -15.01 -14.14
N LEU A 733 25.16 -14.36 -14.88
CA LEU A 733 25.63 -13.01 -14.58
C LEU A 733 24.99 -11.95 -15.47
N LYS A 734 24.90 -10.75 -14.91
CA LYS A 734 24.63 -9.50 -15.62
C LYS A 734 25.97 -8.81 -15.96
N PRO A 735 26.04 -7.96 -17.00
CA PRO A 735 27.28 -7.29 -17.43
C PRO A 735 28.08 -6.65 -16.27
N GLY A 736 27.44 -5.94 -15.34
CA GLY A 736 28.13 -5.36 -14.17
C GLY A 736 28.84 -6.38 -13.28
N GLN A 737 28.24 -7.55 -13.05
CA GLN A 737 28.87 -8.65 -12.29
C GLN A 737 30.02 -9.28 -13.10
N ARG A 738 29.83 -9.40 -14.42
CA ARG A 738 30.84 -9.96 -15.35
C ARG A 738 32.08 -9.06 -15.46
N LYS A 739 31.89 -7.74 -15.53
CA LYS A 739 32.94 -6.71 -15.44
C LYS A 739 33.73 -6.81 -14.13
N ILE A 740 33.07 -7.06 -13.00
CA ILE A 740 33.72 -7.29 -11.70
C ILE A 740 34.59 -8.56 -11.71
N LEU A 741 34.05 -9.71 -12.16
CA LEU A 741 34.84 -10.95 -12.23
C LEU A 741 36.02 -10.83 -13.20
N TYR A 742 35.82 -10.21 -14.37
CA TYR A 742 36.88 -9.93 -15.33
C TYR A 742 38.04 -9.17 -14.70
N ALA A 743 37.77 -8.08 -13.97
CA ALA A 743 38.80 -7.34 -13.28
C ALA A 743 39.48 -8.19 -12.17
N CYS A 744 38.72 -8.99 -11.42
CA CYS A 744 39.27 -9.86 -10.37
C CYS A 744 40.18 -10.97 -10.94
N PHE A 745 39.82 -11.57 -12.08
CA PHE A 745 40.63 -12.56 -12.80
C PHE A 745 41.87 -11.90 -13.41
N LYS A 746 41.72 -10.77 -14.13
CA LYS A 746 42.80 -9.97 -14.74
C LYS A 746 43.84 -9.49 -13.72
N ARG A 747 43.41 -9.18 -12.49
CA ARG A 747 44.26 -8.80 -11.36
C ARG A 747 44.81 -10.00 -10.57
N ASN A 748 44.30 -11.21 -10.79
CA ASN A 748 44.58 -12.41 -9.99
C ASN A 748 44.38 -12.14 -8.48
N LEU A 749 43.18 -11.64 -8.12
CA LEU A 749 42.88 -11.03 -6.81
C LEU A 749 42.82 -12.05 -5.66
N LYS A 750 43.99 -12.50 -5.20
CA LYS A 750 44.16 -13.45 -4.08
C LYS A 750 44.28 -12.77 -2.72
N SER A 751 44.75 -11.52 -2.66
CA SER A 751 44.86 -10.71 -1.45
C SER A 751 43.68 -9.75 -1.31
N ASP A 752 43.33 -9.42 -0.07
CA ASP A 752 42.21 -8.53 0.23
C ASP A 752 42.47 -7.09 -0.26
N ILE A 753 41.45 -6.48 -0.87
CA ILE A 753 41.42 -5.09 -1.36
C ILE A 753 40.14 -4.41 -0.86
N LYS A 754 40.17 -3.10 -0.60
CA LYS A 754 38.95 -2.37 -0.23
C LYS A 754 37.94 -2.38 -1.37
N VAL A 755 36.65 -2.53 -1.07
CA VAL A 755 35.59 -2.56 -2.10
C VAL A 755 35.59 -1.28 -2.96
N ALA A 756 35.85 -0.11 -2.37
CA ALA A 756 35.98 1.14 -3.12
C ALA A 756 37.19 1.14 -4.08
N GLN A 757 38.34 0.55 -3.68
CA GLN A 757 39.52 0.44 -4.54
C GLN A 757 39.32 -0.59 -5.65
N LEU A 758 38.56 -1.66 -5.38
CA LEU A 758 38.17 -2.63 -6.42
C LEU A 758 37.19 -2.01 -7.42
N ALA A 759 36.21 -1.22 -6.97
CA ALA A 759 35.27 -0.55 -7.86
C ALA A 759 35.95 0.39 -8.87
N GLY A 760 36.87 1.25 -8.41
CA GLY A 760 37.66 2.11 -9.31
C GLY A 760 38.54 1.31 -10.28
N TYR A 761 39.19 0.23 -9.80
CA TYR A 761 39.98 -0.66 -10.66
C TYR A 761 39.12 -1.37 -11.71
N VAL A 762 37.92 -1.85 -11.36
CA VAL A 762 36.93 -2.39 -12.31
C VAL A 762 36.56 -1.36 -13.35
N ALA A 763 36.23 -0.13 -12.93
CA ALA A 763 35.78 0.92 -13.84
C ALA A 763 36.86 1.28 -14.89
N GLU A 764 38.11 1.44 -14.46
CA GLU A 764 39.27 1.64 -15.33
C GLU A 764 39.49 0.43 -16.27
N HIS A 765 39.46 -0.79 -15.76
CA HIS A 765 39.92 -1.97 -16.50
C HIS A 765 38.86 -2.66 -17.36
N SER A 766 37.57 -2.33 -17.19
CA SER A 766 36.43 -2.90 -17.92
C SER A 766 35.53 -1.84 -18.60
N ALA A 767 36.05 -0.61 -18.73
CA ALA A 767 35.36 0.54 -19.32
C ALA A 767 33.95 0.79 -18.71
N TYR A 768 33.78 0.67 -17.39
CA TYR A 768 32.46 0.86 -16.79
C TYR A 768 32.02 2.34 -16.86
N HIS A 769 30.90 2.61 -17.55
CA HIS A 769 30.43 3.97 -17.81
C HIS A 769 29.54 4.56 -16.69
N HIS A 770 28.91 3.75 -15.84
CA HIS A 770 28.01 4.23 -14.77
C HIS A 770 28.77 4.54 -13.47
N GLY A 771 28.10 5.19 -12.50
CA GLY A 771 28.73 5.60 -11.23
C GLY A 771 29.21 4.42 -10.36
N GLU A 772 30.41 4.56 -9.78
CA GLU A 772 31.08 3.53 -8.96
C GLU A 772 30.23 2.98 -7.81
N ALA A 773 29.30 3.76 -7.24
CA ALA A 773 28.41 3.30 -6.18
C ALA A 773 27.60 2.05 -6.59
N SER A 774 27.26 1.92 -7.88
CA SER A 774 26.60 0.74 -8.44
C SER A 774 27.53 -0.47 -8.46
N LEU A 775 28.80 -0.29 -8.84
CA LEU A 775 29.82 -1.35 -8.72
C LEU A 775 30.05 -1.75 -7.27
N GLN A 776 30.16 -0.79 -6.35
CA GLN A 776 30.36 -1.05 -4.93
C GLN A 776 29.22 -1.90 -4.34
N GLY A 777 27.96 -1.57 -4.65
CA GLY A 777 26.80 -2.39 -4.30
C GLY A 777 26.81 -3.78 -4.95
N THR A 778 27.22 -3.88 -6.21
CA THR A 778 27.30 -5.15 -6.95
C THR A 778 28.43 -6.06 -6.41
N ILE A 779 29.58 -5.49 -6.03
CA ILE A 779 30.68 -6.19 -5.36
C ILE A 779 30.22 -6.73 -4.00
N VAL A 780 29.48 -5.93 -3.23
CA VAL A 780 28.89 -6.37 -1.95
C VAL A 780 27.91 -7.53 -2.18
N GLY A 781 27.00 -7.41 -3.15
CA GLY A 781 26.05 -8.47 -3.49
C GLY A 781 26.70 -9.78 -3.97
N LEU A 782 27.86 -9.72 -4.65
CA LEU A 782 28.64 -10.92 -5.05
C LEU A 782 29.43 -11.57 -3.90
N ALA A 783 29.56 -10.88 -2.76
CA ALA A 783 30.29 -11.34 -1.58
C ALA A 783 29.36 -11.80 -0.43
N GLN A 784 28.11 -11.31 -0.38
CA GLN A 784 27.14 -11.67 0.67
C GLN A 784 26.88 -13.18 0.76
N ASP A 785 26.79 -13.68 1.99
CA ASP A 785 26.83 -15.09 2.34
C ASP A 785 25.70 -15.55 3.30
N PHE A 786 24.86 -14.62 3.77
CA PHE A 786 23.73 -14.89 4.68
C PHE A 786 22.53 -15.56 3.99
N ILE A 787 21.66 -16.20 4.79
CA ILE A 787 20.48 -16.94 4.33
C ILE A 787 19.54 -16.05 3.49
N GLY A 788 19.34 -16.44 2.22
CA GLY A 788 18.55 -15.69 1.24
C GLY A 788 19.35 -14.79 0.29
N SER A 789 20.69 -14.78 0.41
CA SER A 789 21.64 -14.21 -0.57
C SER A 789 22.21 -15.31 -1.49
N ASN A 790 23.54 -15.44 -1.63
CA ASN A 790 24.19 -16.44 -2.49
C ASN A 790 24.32 -17.80 -1.79
N ASN A 791 24.04 -18.91 -2.50
CA ASN A 791 24.43 -20.24 -2.04
C ASN A 791 25.95 -20.46 -2.22
N ILE A 792 26.54 -19.85 -3.27
CA ILE A 792 27.99 -19.79 -3.49
C ILE A 792 28.38 -18.35 -3.86
N ASN A 793 28.87 -17.60 -2.89
CA ASN A 793 29.45 -16.28 -3.09
C ASN A 793 30.79 -16.38 -3.86
N LEU A 794 30.94 -15.58 -4.92
CA LEU A 794 32.12 -15.59 -5.80
C LEU A 794 33.25 -14.69 -5.29
N LEU A 795 32.91 -13.76 -4.38
CA LEU A 795 33.84 -12.93 -3.64
C LEU A 795 33.76 -13.27 -2.14
N VAL A 796 34.84 -13.02 -1.40
CA VAL A 796 34.89 -13.25 0.05
C VAL A 796 34.49 -11.97 0.79
N PRO A 797 33.51 -12.00 1.71
CA PRO A 797 33.23 -10.86 2.56
C PRO A 797 34.31 -10.76 3.64
N GLN A 798 35.02 -9.63 3.74
CA GLN A 798 35.96 -9.33 4.84
C GLN A 798 35.58 -8.00 5.50
N GLY A 799 34.92 -8.11 6.66
CA GLY A 799 34.21 -7.01 7.34
C GLY A 799 32.70 -7.13 7.20
N GLN A 800 31.96 -6.08 7.56
CA GLN A 800 30.49 -6.11 7.59
C GLN A 800 29.89 -5.90 6.19
N PHE A 801 29.60 -6.99 5.47
CA PHE A 801 28.96 -6.99 4.14
C PHE A 801 27.42 -6.91 4.17
N GLY A 802 26.84 -6.69 5.36
CA GLY A 802 25.42 -6.65 5.60
C GLY A 802 24.89 -8.03 6.00
N THR A 803 23.83 -8.04 6.79
CA THR A 803 23.39 -9.23 7.54
C THR A 803 21.97 -9.62 7.18
N ARG A 804 21.50 -10.72 7.78
CA ARG A 804 20.10 -11.15 7.67
C ARG A 804 19.13 -10.15 8.32
N LEU A 805 19.61 -9.26 9.19
CA LEU A 805 18.76 -8.31 9.92
C LEU A 805 18.00 -7.36 8.99
N GLN A 806 18.63 -6.88 7.92
CA GLN A 806 18.05 -5.94 6.96
C GLN A 806 18.16 -6.41 5.49
N GLY A 807 18.52 -7.67 5.27
CA GLY A 807 18.74 -8.22 3.92
C GLY A 807 19.94 -7.58 3.22
N GLY A 808 21.03 -7.33 3.95
CA GLY A 808 22.26 -6.77 3.41
C GLY A 808 22.31 -5.24 3.26
N LYS A 809 21.21 -4.51 3.56
CA LYS A 809 21.18 -3.03 3.51
C LYS A 809 22.09 -2.37 4.55
N ASP A 810 22.38 -3.09 5.62
CA ASP A 810 23.24 -2.75 6.75
C ASP A 810 24.75 -2.97 6.47
N ALA A 811 25.12 -3.23 5.21
CA ALA A 811 26.51 -3.30 4.77
C ALA A 811 27.27 -2.01 5.08
N ALA A 812 28.47 -2.15 5.65
CA ALA A 812 29.32 -1.01 5.94
C ALA A 812 29.87 -0.39 4.64
N SER A 813 30.07 0.93 4.65
CA SER A 813 30.55 1.68 3.47
C SER A 813 31.83 1.07 2.87
N ALA A 814 31.87 0.99 1.54
CA ALA A 814 32.93 0.37 0.71
C ALA A 814 34.38 0.84 0.99
N ARG A 815 34.56 1.93 1.75
CA ARG A 815 35.84 2.45 2.24
C ARG A 815 36.43 1.70 3.45
N TYR A 816 35.60 0.93 4.16
CA TYR A 816 35.95 0.17 5.36
C TYR A 816 36.03 -1.34 5.10
N ILE A 817 35.18 -1.88 4.22
CA ILE A 817 35.10 -3.30 3.92
C ILE A 817 36.06 -3.74 2.81
N PHE A 818 36.54 -4.97 2.91
CA PHE A 818 37.53 -5.57 2.03
C PHE A 818 36.98 -6.83 1.37
N THR A 819 37.52 -7.20 0.22
CA THR A 819 37.16 -8.45 -0.46
C THR A 819 38.33 -8.98 -1.30
N ARG A 820 38.22 -10.24 -1.70
CA ARG A 820 39.09 -10.94 -2.65
C ARG A 820 38.29 -12.00 -3.38
N LEU A 821 38.87 -12.57 -4.44
CA LEU A 821 38.25 -13.66 -5.16
C LEU A 821 38.09 -14.89 -4.25
N ALA A 822 36.92 -15.52 -4.26
CA ALA A 822 36.71 -16.77 -3.52
C ALA A 822 37.58 -17.90 -4.13
N PRO A 823 38.22 -18.77 -3.34
CA PRO A 823 39.06 -19.86 -3.88
C PRO A 823 38.32 -20.75 -4.87
N LEU A 824 37.03 -21.02 -4.60
CA LEU A 824 36.16 -21.81 -5.45
C LEU A 824 35.84 -21.13 -6.80
N ALA A 825 35.96 -19.81 -6.92
CA ALA A 825 35.58 -19.10 -8.14
C ALA A 825 36.46 -19.46 -9.35
N ARG A 826 37.76 -19.74 -9.18
CA ARG A 826 38.61 -20.25 -10.27
C ARG A 826 38.49 -21.77 -10.50
N SER A 827 37.87 -22.50 -9.58
CA SER A 827 37.44 -23.88 -9.81
C SER A 827 36.14 -23.93 -10.62
N LEU A 828 35.22 -22.99 -10.37
CA LEU A 828 33.99 -22.79 -11.13
C LEU A 828 34.28 -22.25 -12.54
N PHE A 829 35.08 -21.20 -12.64
CA PHE A 829 35.49 -20.55 -13.89
C PHE A 829 36.96 -20.88 -14.22
N ASN A 830 37.16 -22.04 -14.88
CA ASN A 830 38.47 -22.60 -15.17
C ASN A 830 39.29 -21.71 -16.12
N GLU A 831 40.49 -21.31 -15.69
CA GLU A 831 41.42 -20.45 -16.43
C GLU A 831 41.84 -21.00 -17.81
N SER A 832 41.69 -22.31 -18.05
CA SER A 832 41.90 -22.92 -19.36
C SER A 832 40.81 -22.60 -20.38
N ASP A 833 39.61 -22.25 -19.92
CA ASP A 833 38.49 -21.87 -20.79
C ASP A 833 38.56 -20.39 -21.20
N ASP A 834 39.24 -19.52 -20.42
CA ASP A 834 39.36 -18.07 -20.67
C ASP A 834 39.70 -17.74 -22.13
N ARG A 835 40.61 -18.50 -22.75
CA ARG A 835 41.08 -18.26 -24.13
C ARG A 835 40.07 -18.61 -25.22
N LEU A 836 38.97 -19.27 -24.89
CA LEU A 836 37.91 -19.71 -25.81
C LEU A 836 36.74 -18.73 -25.86
N LEU A 837 36.72 -17.75 -24.96
CA LEU A 837 35.59 -16.84 -24.74
C LEU A 837 35.66 -15.63 -25.68
N ALA A 838 34.50 -15.20 -26.18
CA ALA A 838 34.36 -14.00 -27.01
C ALA A 838 34.53 -12.73 -26.17
N TYR A 839 35.76 -12.23 -26.04
CA TYR A 839 36.08 -10.96 -25.38
C TYR A 839 35.55 -9.76 -26.17
N LEU A 840 34.75 -8.92 -25.51
CA LEU A 840 34.18 -7.71 -26.08
C LEU A 840 35.22 -6.57 -26.13
N ASN A 841 34.92 -5.52 -26.89
CA ASN A 841 35.77 -4.34 -27.02
C ASN A 841 34.95 -3.05 -26.86
N GLU A 842 35.28 -2.23 -25.86
CA GLU A 842 34.69 -0.91 -25.63
C GLU A 842 35.81 0.14 -25.68
N GLU A 843 35.59 1.27 -26.36
CA GLU A 843 36.56 2.38 -26.51
C GLU A 843 37.94 2.01 -27.14
N GLY A 844 38.09 0.80 -27.69
CA GLY A 844 39.36 0.24 -28.16
C GLY A 844 40.08 -0.66 -27.12
N GLN A 845 39.51 -0.80 -25.93
CA GLN A 845 39.99 -1.62 -24.82
C GLN A 845 39.30 -2.99 -24.83
N GLY A 846 40.08 -4.07 -24.68
CA GLY A 846 39.53 -5.39 -24.39
C GLY A 846 38.95 -5.42 -22.98
N ILE A 847 37.66 -5.73 -22.88
CA ILE A 847 36.87 -5.75 -21.64
C ILE A 847 36.54 -7.20 -21.24
N GLU A 848 35.39 -7.45 -20.61
CA GLU A 848 34.92 -8.78 -20.24
C GLU A 848 34.47 -9.62 -21.48
N PRO A 849 34.31 -10.95 -21.36
CA PRO A 849 33.68 -11.73 -22.41
C PRO A 849 32.16 -11.55 -22.43
N GLN A 850 31.52 -11.89 -23.55
CA GLN A 850 30.06 -11.90 -23.69
C GLN A 850 29.38 -12.68 -22.54
N TRP A 851 29.94 -13.85 -22.20
CA TRP A 851 29.65 -14.65 -21.01
C TRP A 851 30.84 -15.53 -20.64
N TYR A 852 30.88 -16.02 -19.40
CA TYR A 852 31.83 -17.06 -18.97
C TYR A 852 31.23 -18.46 -19.10
N ALA A 853 32.09 -19.49 -19.17
CA ALA A 853 31.67 -20.90 -19.22
C ALA A 853 31.99 -21.63 -17.89
N PRO A 854 31.19 -21.45 -16.81
CA PRO A 854 31.43 -22.15 -15.54
C PRO A 854 31.28 -23.67 -15.68
N ILE A 855 31.76 -24.46 -14.72
CA ILE A 855 31.50 -25.92 -14.69
C ILE A 855 30.10 -26.28 -14.16
N LEU A 856 29.37 -25.35 -13.55
CA LEU A 856 28.00 -25.54 -13.01
C LEU A 856 27.12 -24.33 -13.39
N PRO A 857 25.80 -24.51 -13.59
CA PRO A 857 24.87 -23.43 -13.92
C PRO A 857 24.65 -22.51 -12.73
N MET A 858 25.49 -21.47 -12.61
CA MET A 858 25.48 -20.52 -11.49
C MET A 858 24.13 -19.79 -11.33
N VAL A 859 23.35 -19.66 -12.41
CA VAL A 859 21.99 -19.10 -12.42
C VAL A 859 20.99 -19.90 -11.58
N LEU A 860 21.18 -21.22 -11.47
CA LEU A 860 20.37 -22.08 -10.60
C LEU A 860 20.93 -22.09 -9.17
N ILE A 861 22.26 -22.06 -9.02
CA ILE A 861 22.92 -22.08 -7.70
C ILE A 861 22.57 -20.84 -6.87
N ASN A 862 22.76 -19.63 -7.42
CA ASN A 862 22.53 -18.38 -6.70
C ASN A 862 21.17 -17.72 -6.98
N GLY A 863 20.38 -18.30 -7.88
CA GLY A 863 19.16 -17.67 -8.38
C GLY A 863 19.44 -16.40 -9.19
N ALA A 864 18.37 -15.72 -9.61
CA ALA A 864 18.43 -14.44 -10.28
C ALA A 864 17.09 -13.70 -10.19
N ASP A 865 17.12 -12.42 -9.84
CA ASP A 865 15.98 -11.51 -10.01
C ASP A 865 16.37 -10.32 -10.89
N GLY A 866 15.47 -9.91 -11.78
CA GLY A 866 15.69 -8.80 -12.69
C GLY A 866 14.39 -8.27 -13.26
N ILE A 867 14.31 -6.95 -13.45
CA ILE A 867 13.22 -6.29 -14.16
C ILE A 867 13.89 -5.33 -15.14
N GLY A 868 13.69 -5.58 -16.42
CA GLY A 868 14.10 -4.67 -17.50
C GLY A 868 12.89 -4.24 -18.31
N THR A 869 13.10 -3.50 -19.38
CA THR A 869 12.00 -2.93 -20.16
C THR A 869 11.20 -4.01 -20.92
N GLY A 870 10.03 -4.38 -20.38
CA GLY A 870 9.09 -5.35 -20.98
C GLY A 870 9.18 -6.78 -20.43
N TRP A 871 10.28 -7.14 -19.74
CA TRP A 871 10.49 -8.47 -19.16
C TRP A 871 10.92 -8.40 -17.69
N SER A 872 10.65 -9.48 -16.96
CA SER A 872 11.24 -9.72 -15.64
C SER A 872 11.64 -11.18 -15.54
N THR A 873 12.57 -11.47 -14.64
CA THR A 873 12.98 -12.82 -14.26
C THR A 873 12.98 -12.95 -12.75
N SER A 874 12.56 -14.10 -12.24
CA SER A 874 12.71 -14.49 -10.84
C SER A 874 12.96 -15.99 -10.79
N ILE A 875 14.21 -16.34 -10.52
CA ILE A 875 14.74 -17.70 -10.45
C ILE A 875 15.21 -17.89 -9.00
N PRO A 876 14.63 -18.83 -8.24
CA PRO A 876 15.08 -19.10 -6.89
C PRO A 876 16.41 -19.86 -6.90
N ASN A 877 17.07 -19.90 -5.74
CA ASN A 877 18.28 -20.67 -5.55
C ASN A 877 17.94 -22.17 -5.44
N TYR A 878 18.84 -23.04 -5.91
CA TYR A 878 18.74 -24.50 -5.84
C TYR A 878 19.99 -25.10 -5.16
N ASN A 879 19.91 -26.36 -4.75
CA ASN A 879 21.02 -27.08 -4.12
C ASN A 879 22.12 -27.40 -5.15
N PRO A 880 23.39 -27.03 -4.92
CA PRO A 880 24.50 -27.44 -5.77
C PRO A 880 24.66 -28.95 -5.94
N GLU A 881 24.26 -29.76 -4.94
CA GLU A 881 24.38 -31.23 -5.01
C GLU A 881 23.34 -31.82 -5.97
N ASP A 882 22.05 -31.45 -5.85
CA ASP A 882 20.99 -31.82 -6.79
C ASP A 882 21.36 -31.49 -8.26
N ILE A 883 21.99 -30.33 -8.47
CA ILE A 883 22.48 -29.88 -9.78
C ILE A 883 23.62 -30.77 -10.29
N VAL A 884 24.59 -31.10 -9.43
CA VAL A 884 25.72 -31.98 -9.79
C VAL A 884 25.24 -33.39 -10.13
N ASP A 885 24.29 -33.94 -9.38
CA ASP A 885 23.77 -35.28 -9.64
C ASP A 885 22.89 -35.33 -10.89
N ASN A 886 22.13 -34.27 -11.19
CA ASN A 886 21.44 -34.16 -12.48
C ASN A 886 22.40 -33.95 -13.68
N LEU A 887 23.55 -33.29 -13.49
CA LEU A 887 24.59 -33.25 -14.53
C LEU A 887 25.29 -34.61 -14.73
N ARG A 888 25.45 -35.42 -13.68
CA ARG A 888 25.93 -36.80 -13.77
C ARG A 888 24.95 -37.67 -14.56
N ARG A 889 23.65 -37.58 -14.26
CA ARG A 889 22.56 -38.23 -15.01
C ARG A 889 22.65 -37.94 -16.51
N LEU A 890 22.79 -36.67 -16.89
CA LEU A 890 22.93 -36.27 -18.30
C LEU A 890 24.22 -36.80 -18.96
N LEU A 891 25.33 -36.93 -18.21
CA LEU A 891 26.56 -37.60 -18.72
C LEU A 891 26.37 -39.12 -18.92
N GLU A 892 25.48 -39.75 -18.16
CA GLU A 892 25.16 -41.17 -18.23
C GLU A 892 23.99 -41.47 -19.21
N GLY A 893 23.36 -40.43 -19.77
CA GLY A 893 22.21 -40.54 -20.68
C GLY A 893 20.85 -40.68 -19.97
N GLU A 894 20.79 -40.45 -18.66
CA GLU A 894 19.55 -40.42 -17.88
C GLU A 894 18.89 -39.04 -17.90
N GLU A 895 17.56 -39.02 -17.78
CA GLU A 895 16.79 -37.78 -17.59
C GLU A 895 17.03 -37.16 -16.18
N PRO A 896 17.06 -35.82 -16.07
CA PRO A 896 17.23 -35.14 -14.79
C PRO A 896 15.97 -35.24 -13.92
N VAL A 897 16.18 -35.42 -12.62
CA VAL A 897 15.15 -35.50 -11.58
C VAL A 897 14.70 -34.08 -11.17
N PRO A 898 13.39 -33.82 -11.03
CA PRO A 898 12.87 -32.48 -10.69
C PRO A 898 13.44 -31.90 -9.39
N MET A 899 14.06 -30.73 -9.48
CA MET A 899 14.69 -30.01 -8.37
C MET A 899 13.70 -29.07 -7.66
N LYS A 900 13.95 -28.80 -6.38
CA LYS A 900 13.18 -27.84 -5.57
C LYS A 900 14.06 -26.69 -5.05
N PRO A 901 13.51 -25.48 -4.82
CA PRO A 901 14.26 -24.36 -4.26
C PRO A 901 14.93 -24.72 -2.93
N TRP A 902 16.18 -24.27 -2.75
CA TRP A 902 16.99 -24.53 -1.57
C TRP A 902 17.95 -23.37 -1.30
N TYR A 903 18.09 -23.01 -0.03
CA TYR A 903 18.89 -21.88 0.43
C TYR A 903 19.87 -22.31 1.51
N ARG A 904 21.15 -22.02 1.32
CA ARG A 904 22.24 -22.43 2.22
C ARG A 904 21.99 -21.95 3.65
N GLY A 905 21.86 -22.89 4.58
CA GLY A 905 21.67 -22.63 6.00
C GLY A 905 20.23 -22.34 6.45
N PHE A 906 19.24 -22.38 5.56
CA PHE A 906 17.82 -22.26 5.94
C PHE A 906 17.33 -23.51 6.68
N THR A 907 16.56 -23.31 7.76
CA THR A 907 16.12 -24.37 8.68
C THR A 907 14.61 -24.64 8.68
N GLY A 908 13.84 -23.87 7.90
CA GLY A 908 12.38 -24.04 7.74
C GLY A 908 12.01 -25.00 6.60
N THR A 909 10.72 -25.14 6.32
CA THR A 909 10.26 -26.04 5.23
C THR A 909 10.06 -25.32 3.90
N ILE A 910 10.29 -26.06 2.81
CA ILE A 910 10.00 -25.66 1.43
C ILE A 910 9.24 -26.81 0.76
N GLU A 911 7.96 -26.59 0.50
CA GLU A 911 7.00 -27.61 0.09
C GLU A 911 6.26 -27.21 -1.19
N GLU A 912 5.99 -28.16 -2.09
CA GLU A 912 5.31 -27.89 -3.36
C GLU A 912 3.81 -27.67 -3.14
N VAL A 913 3.27 -26.59 -3.71
CA VAL A 913 1.87 -26.17 -3.56
C VAL A 913 1.28 -25.74 -4.91
N PRO A 914 -0.04 -25.90 -5.14
CA PRO A 914 -0.67 -25.55 -6.41
C PRO A 914 -0.33 -24.14 -6.92
N GLY A 915 0.10 -24.06 -8.18
CA GLY A 915 0.34 -22.81 -8.90
C GLY A 915 -0.96 -22.11 -9.30
N LYS A 916 -0.89 -20.79 -9.56
CA LYS A 916 -1.95 -20.03 -10.25
C LYS A 916 -1.62 -19.77 -11.74
N THR A 917 -0.53 -20.35 -12.21
CA THR A 917 0.13 -20.07 -13.50
C THR A 917 0.83 -21.35 -13.95
N SER A 918 1.27 -21.43 -15.20
CA SER A 918 2.16 -22.50 -15.65
C SER A 918 3.51 -22.45 -14.90
N GLY A 919 3.94 -23.60 -14.40
CA GLY A 919 5.16 -23.76 -13.59
C GLY A 919 4.88 -24.10 -12.13
N LYS A 920 5.84 -24.79 -11.49
CA LYS A 920 5.76 -25.18 -10.08
C LYS A 920 5.72 -23.97 -9.14
N SER A 921 5.21 -24.20 -7.94
CA SER A 921 5.08 -23.20 -6.89
C SER A 921 5.42 -23.83 -5.55
N TYR A 922 6.10 -23.10 -4.68
CA TYR A 922 6.58 -23.60 -3.39
C TYR A 922 6.18 -22.67 -2.26
N GLN A 923 5.63 -23.23 -1.19
CA GLN A 923 5.42 -22.52 0.07
C GLN A 923 6.71 -22.62 0.88
N VAL A 924 7.16 -21.49 1.42
CA VAL A 924 8.33 -21.38 2.30
C VAL A 924 7.82 -21.01 3.68
N THR A 925 8.02 -21.90 4.64
CA THR A 925 7.49 -21.78 6.00
C THR A 925 8.64 -21.60 7.00
N GLY A 926 8.55 -20.60 7.86
CA GLY A 926 9.47 -20.40 8.98
C GLY A 926 9.21 -21.41 10.11
N THR A 927 10.02 -21.37 11.17
CA THR A 927 9.89 -22.28 12.31
C THR A 927 9.33 -21.51 13.50
N ILE A 928 8.14 -21.93 13.94
CA ILE A 928 7.51 -21.51 15.20
C ILE A 928 7.18 -22.74 16.05
N ARG A 929 7.28 -22.61 17.36
CA ARG A 929 7.00 -23.66 18.34
C ARG A 929 6.25 -23.06 19.52
N GLN A 930 5.28 -23.79 20.05
CA GLN A 930 4.69 -23.46 21.34
C GLN A 930 5.59 -24.01 22.45
N LEU A 931 5.94 -23.17 23.44
CA LEU A 931 6.72 -23.59 24.61
C LEU A 931 5.82 -23.94 25.78
N ASP A 932 4.74 -23.16 25.98
CA ASP A 932 3.75 -23.32 27.04
C ASP A 932 2.39 -22.72 26.62
N GLU A 933 1.44 -22.59 27.54
CA GLU A 933 0.07 -22.12 27.31
C GLU A 933 -0.03 -20.65 26.85
N THR A 934 1.04 -19.86 27.01
CA THR A 934 1.11 -18.42 26.70
C THR A 934 2.31 -18.04 25.82
N THR A 935 3.36 -18.85 25.72
CA THR A 935 4.63 -18.52 25.05
C THR A 935 4.85 -19.27 23.75
N LEU A 936 5.26 -18.55 22.71
CA LEU A 936 5.74 -19.07 21.43
C LEU A 936 7.22 -18.73 21.21
N GLU A 937 7.98 -19.63 20.59
CA GLU A 937 9.34 -19.39 20.11
C GLU A 937 9.40 -19.44 18.58
N ILE A 938 9.99 -18.42 17.96
CA ILE A 938 10.18 -18.32 16.51
C ILE A 938 11.68 -18.34 16.25
N THR A 939 12.17 -19.43 15.63
CA THR A 939 13.61 -19.65 15.38
C THR A 939 14.01 -19.47 13.92
N GLU A 940 13.06 -19.26 13.01
CA GLU A 940 13.33 -19.13 11.57
C GLU A 940 12.24 -18.31 10.88
N LEU A 941 12.64 -17.42 9.97
CA LEU A 941 11.73 -16.63 9.13
C LEU A 941 11.77 -17.12 7.68
N PRO A 942 10.66 -17.04 6.92
CA PRO A 942 10.67 -17.31 5.49
C PRO A 942 11.76 -16.55 4.74
N ILE A 943 12.25 -17.15 3.66
CA ILE A 943 13.26 -16.56 2.78
C ILE A 943 12.83 -15.16 2.32
N ARG A 944 13.78 -14.21 2.39
CA ARG A 944 13.61 -12.78 2.11
C ARG A 944 12.64 -12.02 3.03
N LYS A 945 12.33 -12.58 4.21
CA LYS A 945 11.76 -11.85 5.34
C LYS A 945 12.89 -11.56 6.35
N TRP A 946 13.14 -10.28 6.62
CA TRP A 946 14.29 -9.83 7.41
C TRP A 946 13.91 -9.62 8.89
N THR A 947 14.90 -9.69 9.78
CA THR A 947 14.67 -9.65 11.24
C THR A 947 14.13 -8.31 11.71
N GLN A 948 14.61 -7.19 11.15
CA GLN A 948 14.15 -5.84 11.48
C GLN A 948 12.71 -5.59 10.99
N ASP A 949 12.45 -5.84 9.70
CA ASP A 949 11.11 -5.78 9.09
C ASP A 949 10.08 -6.65 9.86
N TYR A 950 10.54 -7.75 10.48
CA TYR A 950 9.67 -8.61 11.31
C TYR A 950 9.50 -8.11 12.75
N LYS A 951 10.52 -7.50 13.35
CA LYS A 951 10.43 -6.84 14.65
C LYS A 951 9.36 -5.74 14.62
N GLU A 952 9.37 -4.90 13.60
CA GLU A 952 8.39 -3.81 13.43
C GLU A 952 6.95 -4.36 13.37
N PHE A 953 6.72 -5.48 12.67
CA PHE A 953 5.43 -6.19 12.70
C PHE A 953 5.07 -6.79 14.08
N LEU A 954 6.03 -7.23 14.90
CA LEU A 954 5.73 -7.64 16.27
C LEU A 954 5.36 -6.43 17.14
N GLU A 955 6.00 -5.27 16.94
CA GLU A 955 5.64 -4.03 17.64
C GLU A 955 4.21 -3.55 17.31
N GLU A 956 3.77 -3.67 16.05
CA GLU A 956 2.36 -3.45 15.65
C GLU A 956 1.37 -4.31 16.46
N LEU A 957 1.76 -5.54 16.83
CA LEU A 957 0.92 -6.46 17.61
C LEU A 957 0.92 -6.18 19.13
N VAL A 958 1.96 -5.52 19.66
CA VAL A 958 1.99 -5.00 21.04
C VAL A 958 1.22 -3.67 21.15
N LYS A 959 1.31 -2.82 20.11
CA LYS A 959 0.77 -1.45 20.11
C LYS A 959 -0.01 -1.17 18.82
N PRO A 960 -1.28 -1.63 18.72
CA PRO A 960 -2.13 -1.31 17.57
C PRO A 960 -2.32 0.20 17.41
N GLU A 961 -2.51 0.67 16.16
CA GLU A 961 -2.69 2.09 15.84
C GLU A 961 -3.89 2.71 16.57
N ASP A 962 -4.96 1.94 16.74
CA ASP A 962 -6.08 2.30 17.59
C ASP A 962 -5.73 2.03 19.06
N ARG A 963 -5.58 3.11 19.83
CA ARG A 963 -5.28 3.08 21.27
C ARG A 963 -6.41 2.48 22.13
N ALA A 964 -7.60 2.27 21.58
CA ALA A 964 -8.69 1.55 22.24
C ALA A 964 -8.69 0.04 21.95
N ALA A 965 -7.88 -0.44 21.00
CA ALA A 965 -7.79 -1.86 20.67
C ALA A 965 -6.88 -2.61 21.66
N VAL A 966 -7.33 -3.78 22.10
CA VAL A 966 -6.54 -4.66 22.98
C VAL A 966 -5.38 -5.27 22.17
N PRO A 967 -4.12 -5.20 22.65
CA PRO A 967 -2.97 -5.84 22.00
C PRO A 967 -3.18 -7.32 21.67
N PHE A 968 -2.57 -7.78 20.58
CA PHE A 968 -2.64 -9.20 20.20
C PHE A 968 -1.62 -10.05 20.96
N ILE A 969 -0.42 -9.49 21.17
CA ILE A 969 0.63 -10.06 22.01
C ILE A 969 0.88 -9.14 23.20
N THR A 970 1.35 -9.71 24.31
CA THR A 970 1.59 -8.98 25.57
C THR A 970 3.01 -8.45 25.71
N ASP A 971 3.99 -9.24 25.24
CA ASP A 971 5.43 -8.94 25.26
C ASP A 971 6.11 -9.75 24.14
N TYR A 972 7.30 -9.33 23.72
CA TYR A 972 8.21 -10.18 22.95
C TYR A 972 9.67 -9.90 23.31
N ARG A 973 10.50 -10.94 23.27
CA ARG A 973 11.92 -10.88 23.61
C ARG A 973 12.80 -11.25 22.42
N GLU A 974 13.87 -10.50 22.28
CA GLU A 974 14.81 -10.61 21.17
C GLU A 974 16.06 -11.40 21.60
N HIS A 975 16.29 -12.52 20.93
CA HIS A 975 17.45 -13.39 21.14
C HIS A 975 18.15 -13.75 19.82
N HIS A 976 17.85 -13.00 18.75
CA HIS A 976 18.43 -13.16 17.43
C HIS A 976 19.87 -12.63 17.36
N THR A 977 20.62 -13.05 16.35
CA THR A 977 21.94 -12.52 16.00
C THR A 977 21.92 -11.88 14.61
N ASP A 978 23.08 -11.45 14.13
CA ASP A 978 23.34 -11.09 12.72
C ASP A 978 22.97 -12.21 11.72
N THR A 979 23.04 -13.45 12.18
CA THR A 979 23.01 -14.68 11.38
C THR A 979 21.78 -15.54 11.66
N SER A 980 21.35 -15.61 12.93
CA SER A 980 20.27 -16.47 13.41
C SER A 980 19.04 -15.67 13.84
N VAL A 981 17.85 -16.26 13.69
CA VAL A 981 16.60 -15.67 14.19
C VAL A 981 16.23 -16.35 15.51
N ARG A 982 15.86 -15.55 16.51
CA ARG A 982 15.15 -16.04 17.70
C ARG A 982 14.30 -14.91 18.31
N PHE A 983 12.99 -15.12 18.33
CA PHE A 983 12.04 -14.30 19.08
C PHE A 983 11.23 -15.19 20.03
N VAL A 984 11.01 -14.74 21.26
CA VAL A 984 10.12 -15.39 22.22
C VAL A 984 8.93 -14.46 22.44
N VAL A 985 7.73 -14.88 22.07
CA VAL A 985 6.52 -14.05 22.00
C VAL A 985 5.52 -14.52 23.04
N THR A 986 5.00 -13.61 23.86
CA THR A 986 4.07 -13.91 24.95
C THR A 986 2.67 -13.42 24.62
N LEU A 987 1.66 -14.28 24.80
CA LEU A 987 0.24 -13.99 24.57
C LEU A 987 -0.58 -14.24 25.84
N THR A 988 -1.81 -13.73 25.90
CA THR A 988 -2.80 -14.28 26.84
C THR A 988 -3.33 -15.62 26.30
N GLU A 989 -3.78 -16.54 27.17
CA GLU A 989 -4.36 -17.83 26.73
C GLU A 989 -5.45 -17.67 25.67
N ALA A 990 -6.29 -16.63 25.78
CA ALA A 990 -7.37 -16.36 24.84
C ALA A 990 -6.83 -16.01 23.44
N LYS A 991 -5.69 -15.31 23.38
CA LYS A 991 -5.00 -14.95 22.14
C LYS A 991 -4.13 -16.08 21.60
N MET A 992 -3.57 -16.93 22.47
CA MET A 992 -2.96 -18.21 22.08
C MET A 992 -4.01 -19.12 21.41
N ARG A 993 -5.18 -19.29 22.01
CA ARG A 993 -6.30 -20.06 21.42
C ARG A 993 -6.79 -19.47 20.10
N GLU A 994 -6.83 -18.13 19.96
CA GLU A 994 -7.13 -17.47 18.68
C GLU A 994 -6.04 -17.73 17.62
N ALA A 995 -4.75 -17.71 17.99
CA ALA A 995 -3.65 -17.99 17.08
C ALA A 995 -3.62 -19.46 16.61
N LEU A 996 -3.81 -20.41 17.53
CA LEU A 996 -3.87 -21.84 17.24
C LEU A 996 -5.04 -22.17 16.30
N ALA A 997 -6.22 -21.56 16.50
CA ALA A 997 -7.39 -21.76 15.64
C ALA A 997 -7.22 -21.23 14.20
N VAL A 998 -6.23 -20.36 13.95
CA VAL A 998 -5.89 -19.79 12.62
C VAL A 998 -4.67 -20.50 11.99
N GLY A 999 -3.92 -21.28 12.78
CA GLY A 999 -2.57 -21.73 12.45
C GLY A 999 -1.53 -20.66 12.82
N LEU A 1000 -0.52 -21.06 13.60
CA LEU A 1000 0.48 -20.15 14.15
C LEU A 1000 1.29 -19.45 13.05
N GLU A 1001 1.68 -20.21 12.03
CA GLU A 1001 2.47 -19.76 10.89
C GLU A 1001 1.69 -18.68 10.10
N THR A 1002 0.40 -18.91 9.88
CA THR A 1002 -0.51 -17.96 9.22
C THR A 1002 -0.68 -16.69 10.05
N LYS A 1003 -0.99 -16.82 11.36
CA LYS A 1003 -1.22 -15.68 12.25
C LYS A 1003 0.02 -14.79 12.37
N PHE A 1004 1.21 -15.39 12.47
CA PHE A 1004 2.48 -14.70 12.62
C PHE A 1004 3.19 -14.36 11.29
N LYS A 1005 2.50 -14.51 10.14
CA LYS A 1005 3.01 -14.22 8.79
C LYS A 1005 4.30 -15.00 8.46
N LEU A 1006 4.47 -16.21 8.97
CA LEU A 1006 5.64 -17.08 8.77
C LEU A 1006 5.52 -18.02 7.56
N THR A 1007 4.72 -17.63 6.56
CA THR A 1007 4.59 -18.32 5.27
C THR A 1007 4.78 -17.32 4.13
N THR A 1008 5.66 -17.62 3.17
CA THR A 1008 5.74 -16.91 1.88
C THR A 1008 5.64 -17.91 0.71
N LYS A 1009 5.54 -17.42 -0.53
CA LYS A 1009 5.41 -18.26 -1.72
C LYS A 1009 6.46 -17.90 -2.77
N ILE A 1010 7.22 -18.89 -3.21
CA ILE A 1010 8.10 -18.83 -4.38
C ILE A 1010 7.31 -19.36 -5.60
N SER A 1011 7.41 -18.67 -6.73
CA SER A 1011 6.82 -19.09 -8.00
C SER A 1011 7.93 -19.34 -9.02
N CYS A 1012 7.94 -20.52 -9.65
CA CYS A 1012 8.96 -20.90 -10.63
C CYS A 1012 8.54 -20.60 -12.08
N GLY A 1013 7.37 -19.99 -12.31
CA GLY A 1013 6.80 -19.77 -13.65
C GLY A 1013 7.36 -18.59 -14.46
N ASN A 1014 8.40 -17.89 -13.97
CA ASN A 1014 8.92 -16.65 -14.56
C ASN A 1014 10.46 -16.66 -14.69
N MET A 1015 11.01 -17.73 -15.29
CA MET A 1015 12.42 -17.82 -15.62
C MET A 1015 12.66 -17.25 -17.03
N MET A 1016 13.10 -15.99 -17.10
CA MET A 1016 13.52 -15.33 -18.35
C MET A 1016 15.04 -15.14 -18.32
N LEU A 1017 15.74 -15.59 -19.35
CA LEU A 1017 17.21 -15.48 -19.44
C LEU A 1017 17.63 -15.17 -20.87
N PHE A 1018 18.78 -14.52 -21.03
CA PHE A 1018 19.44 -14.49 -22.33
C PHE A 1018 20.07 -15.85 -22.62
N ASN A 1019 19.77 -16.41 -23.80
CA ASN A 1019 20.46 -17.56 -24.35
C ASN A 1019 21.92 -17.19 -24.76
N PRO A 1020 22.74 -18.13 -25.26
CA PRO A 1020 24.12 -17.85 -25.65
C PRO A 1020 24.28 -16.77 -26.74
N ASP A 1021 23.28 -16.62 -27.61
CA ASP A 1021 23.24 -15.65 -28.73
C ASP A 1021 22.79 -14.24 -28.30
N GLY A 1022 22.34 -14.06 -27.06
CA GLY A 1022 21.80 -12.79 -26.57
C GLY A 1022 20.31 -12.58 -26.87
N VAL A 1023 19.53 -13.64 -27.10
CA VAL A 1023 18.07 -13.60 -27.25
C VAL A 1023 17.39 -13.99 -25.93
N ILE A 1024 16.33 -13.27 -25.53
CA ILE A 1024 15.57 -13.59 -24.30
C ILE A 1024 14.66 -14.81 -24.54
N GLN A 1025 14.96 -15.90 -23.85
CA GLN A 1025 14.22 -17.16 -23.84
C GLN A 1025 13.47 -17.32 -22.51
N LYS A 1026 12.26 -17.88 -22.58
CA LYS A 1026 11.50 -18.33 -21.39
C LYS A 1026 11.83 -19.79 -21.13
N TYR A 1027 12.12 -20.11 -19.88
CA TYR A 1027 12.31 -21.47 -19.40
C TYR A 1027 11.12 -21.84 -18.48
N ASP A 1028 10.52 -23.01 -18.70
CA ASP A 1028 9.37 -23.49 -17.93
C ASP A 1028 9.75 -24.28 -16.67
N SER A 1029 11.02 -24.68 -16.55
CA SER A 1029 11.57 -25.44 -15.44
C SER A 1029 13.09 -25.23 -15.30
N PRO A 1030 13.68 -25.45 -14.11
CA PRO A 1030 15.14 -25.42 -13.95
C PRO A 1030 15.84 -26.58 -14.68
N GLU A 1031 15.14 -27.69 -14.96
CA GLU A 1031 15.67 -28.80 -15.77
C GLU A 1031 15.78 -28.45 -17.27
N HIS A 1032 14.99 -27.47 -17.77
CA HIS A 1032 15.16 -26.92 -19.12
C HIS A 1032 16.47 -26.12 -19.17
N ILE A 1033 16.68 -25.20 -18.20
CA ILE A 1033 17.94 -24.45 -18.03
C ILE A 1033 19.14 -25.39 -17.94
N LEU A 1034 18.99 -26.52 -17.23
CA LEU A 1034 20.07 -27.49 -17.04
C LEU A 1034 20.50 -28.20 -18.34
N ARG A 1035 19.56 -28.53 -19.24
CA ARG A 1035 19.86 -29.16 -20.53
C ARG A 1035 20.58 -28.20 -21.48
N ASP A 1036 20.03 -27.00 -21.69
CA ASP A 1036 20.66 -25.96 -22.53
C ASP A 1036 22.08 -25.60 -22.03
N PHE A 1037 22.30 -25.60 -20.71
CA PHE A 1037 23.63 -25.42 -20.12
C PHE A 1037 24.55 -26.62 -20.38
N PHE A 1038 24.05 -27.84 -20.24
CA PHE A 1038 24.83 -29.08 -20.36
C PHE A 1038 25.44 -29.25 -21.77
N ASP A 1039 24.64 -29.10 -22.82
CA ASP A 1039 25.08 -29.31 -24.21
C ASP A 1039 26.20 -28.33 -24.58
N LEU A 1040 25.97 -27.03 -24.31
CA LEU A 1040 26.98 -25.99 -24.49
C LEU A 1040 28.25 -26.27 -23.66
N ARG A 1041 28.10 -26.80 -22.43
CA ARG A 1041 29.24 -27.05 -21.56
C ARG A 1041 30.11 -28.21 -22.05
N LEU A 1042 29.49 -29.22 -22.65
CA LEU A 1042 30.14 -30.37 -23.29
C LEU A 1042 30.87 -29.98 -24.58
N GLU A 1043 30.29 -29.06 -25.37
CA GLU A 1043 30.97 -28.43 -26.51
C GLU A 1043 32.22 -27.67 -26.04
N TYR A 1044 32.10 -26.82 -25.03
CA TYR A 1044 33.24 -26.07 -24.48
C TYR A 1044 34.30 -26.97 -23.83
N TYR A 1045 33.93 -28.11 -23.25
CA TYR A 1045 34.91 -29.13 -22.83
C TYR A 1045 35.73 -29.63 -24.03
N SER A 1046 35.07 -29.89 -25.16
CA SER A 1046 35.71 -30.37 -26.39
C SER A 1046 36.61 -29.30 -27.02
N ARG A 1047 36.16 -28.04 -27.08
CA ARG A 1047 36.99 -26.88 -27.51
C ARG A 1047 38.21 -26.71 -26.61
N ARG A 1048 38.07 -26.79 -25.28
CA ARG A 1048 39.21 -26.78 -24.33
C ARG A 1048 40.18 -27.93 -24.59
N ARG A 1049 39.69 -29.15 -24.75
CA ARG A 1049 40.55 -30.33 -25.00
C ARG A 1049 41.40 -30.13 -26.26
N ALA A 1050 40.80 -29.65 -27.34
CA ALA A 1050 41.52 -29.34 -28.58
C ALA A 1050 42.55 -28.22 -28.40
N ALA A 1051 42.19 -27.13 -27.71
CA ALA A 1051 43.10 -26.01 -27.45
C ALA A 1051 44.29 -26.39 -26.55
N LEU A 1052 44.07 -27.22 -25.53
CA LEU A 1052 45.14 -27.74 -24.66
C LEU A 1052 46.07 -28.70 -25.40
N LEU A 1053 45.54 -29.58 -26.27
CA LEU A 1053 46.35 -30.45 -27.11
C LEU A 1053 47.23 -29.65 -28.08
N LYS A 1054 46.64 -28.69 -28.81
CA LYS A 1054 47.34 -27.77 -29.73
C LYS A 1054 48.42 -26.93 -29.01
N ALA A 1055 48.21 -26.58 -27.74
CA ALA A 1055 49.21 -25.92 -26.91
C ALA A 1055 50.36 -26.85 -26.50
N ALA A 1056 50.05 -28.10 -26.12
CA ALA A 1056 51.05 -29.11 -25.78
C ALA A 1056 51.90 -29.53 -27.00
N GLU A 1057 51.31 -29.63 -28.18
CA GLU A 1057 52.00 -29.85 -29.46
C GLU A 1057 52.99 -28.70 -29.77
N ALA A 1058 52.55 -27.45 -29.63
CA ALA A 1058 53.40 -26.28 -29.83
C ALA A 1058 54.55 -26.21 -28.79
N ASP A 1059 54.31 -26.66 -27.56
CA ASP A 1059 55.36 -26.73 -26.53
C ASP A 1059 56.32 -27.90 -26.73
N LEU A 1060 55.85 -29.06 -27.19
CA LEU A 1060 56.69 -30.17 -27.61
C LEU A 1060 57.61 -29.75 -28.76
N LEU A 1061 57.08 -29.06 -29.78
CA LEU A 1061 57.86 -28.51 -30.89
C LEU A 1061 58.93 -27.51 -30.40
N ARG A 1062 58.54 -26.59 -29.51
CA ARG A 1062 59.42 -25.60 -28.88
C ARG A 1062 60.52 -26.23 -28.03
N ILE A 1063 60.25 -27.34 -27.34
CA ILE A 1063 61.22 -28.06 -26.52
C ILE A 1063 62.15 -28.90 -27.40
N SER A 1064 61.62 -29.63 -28.39
CA SER A 1064 62.41 -30.42 -29.34
C SER A 1064 63.43 -29.57 -30.08
N ASN A 1065 63.02 -28.41 -30.60
CA ASN A 1065 63.94 -27.49 -31.28
C ASN A 1065 64.97 -26.84 -30.33
N LYS A 1066 64.64 -26.63 -29.05
CA LYS A 1066 65.63 -26.21 -28.04
C LYS A 1066 66.64 -27.31 -27.74
N VAL A 1067 66.20 -28.55 -27.54
CA VAL A 1067 67.10 -29.70 -27.28
C VAL A 1067 68.03 -29.92 -28.46
N ARG A 1068 67.49 -29.93 -29.69
CA ARG A 1068 68.26 -30.03 -30.94
C ARG A 1068 69.31 -28.92 -31.05
N PHE A 1069 68.92 -27.66 -30.80
CA PHE A 1069 69.82 -26.50 -30.83
C PHE A 1069 70.94 -26.62 -29.80
N ILE A 1070 70.63 -27.00 -28.55
CA ILE A 1070 71.62 -27.17 -27.48
C ILE A 1070 72.61 -28.28 -27.84
N LEU A 1071 72.13 -29.42 -28.35
CA LEU A 1071 72.98 -30.52 -28.78
C LEU A 1071 73.90 -30.13 -29.95
N ALA A 1072 73.38 -29.45 -30.97
CA ALA A 1072 74.18 -28.98 -32.11
C ALA A 1072 75.27 -27.97 -31.69
N VAL A 1073 74.97 -27.08 -30.73
CA VAL A 1073 75.97 -26.13 -30.18
C VAL A 1073 77.02 -26.85 -29.33
N VAL A 1074 76.62 -27.81 -28.49
CA VAL A 1074 77.55 -28.58 -27.64
C VAL A 1074 78.43 -29.54 -28.46
N GLY A 1075 77.89 -30.15 -29.52
CA GLY A 1075 78.64 -30.97 -30.48
C GLY A 1075 79.55 -30.16 -31.41
N GLY A 1076 79.45 -28.82 -31.40
CA GLY A 1076 80.25 -27.93 -32.25
C GLY A 1076 79.78 -27.86 -33.72
N GLU A 1077 78.65 -28.48 -34.03
CA GLU A 1077 77.97 -28.44 -35.33
C GLU A 1077 77.47 -27.01 -35.62
N LEU A 1078 76.81 -26.38 -34.64
CA LEU A 1078 76.27 -25.03 -34.75
C LEU A 1078 77.14 -24.01 -34.01
N LYS A 1079 77.88 -23.18 -34.77
CA LYS A 1079 78.80 -22.17 -34.21
C LYS A 1079 78.15 -20.80 -34.12
N LEU A 1080 77.93 -20.32 -32.89
CA LEU A 1080 77.27 -19.04 -32.60
C LEU A 1080 78.22 -17.84 -32.52
N SER A 1081 79.52 -18.06 -32.31
CA SER A 1081 80.52 -17.01 -32.11
C SER A 1081 80.75 -16.18 -33.38
N ASN A 1082 80.76 -14.85 -33.23
CA ASN A 1082 81.19 -13.89 -34.24
C ASN A 1082 80.37 -13.86 -35.56
N ARG A 1083 79.07 -14.21 -35.50
CA ARG A 1083 78.13 -14.18 -36.64
C ARG A 1083 76.95 -13.24 -36.38
N LYS A 1084 76.29 -12.75 -37.44
CA LYS A 1084 75.09 -11.93 -37.29
C LYS A 1084 73.87 -12.82 -37.06
N ARG A 1085 72.88 -12.29 -36.35
CA ARG A 1085 71.63 -12.99 -36.03
C ARG A 1085 70.93 -13.58 -37.26
N GLY A 1086 70.82 -12.82 -38.36
CA GLY A 1086 70.19 -13.31 -39.59
C GLY A 1086 70.92 -14.49 -40.23
N ASP A 1087 72.26 -14.53 -40.13
CA ASP A 1087 73.10 -15.61 -40.65
C ASP A 1087 72.91 -16.91 -39.84
N ILE A 1088 72.41 -16.82 -38.60
CA ILE A 1088 72.09 -17.94 -37.72
C ILE A 1088 70.62 -18.37 -37.94
N GLU A 1089 69.68 -17.42 -38.03
CA GLU A 1089 68.26 -17.70 -38.33
C GLU A 1089 68.11 -18.42 -39.69
N ALA A 1090 68.85 -17.99 -40.72
CA ALA A 1090 68.85 -18.64 -42.04
C ALA A 1090 69.50 -20.04 -42.03
N GLU A 1091 70.47 -20.30 -41.14
CA GLU A 1091 71.10 -21.62 -40.99
C GLU A 1091 70.17 -22.61 -40.29
N LEU A 1092 69.50 -22.17 -39.23
CA LEU A 1092 68.47 -22.96 -38.54
C LEU A 1092 67.31 -23.31 -39.48
N GLU A 1093 66.91 -22.39 -40.36
CA GLU A 1093 65.90 -22.69 -41.39
C GLU A 1093 66.41 -23.69 -42.44
N ARG A 1094 67.68 -23.60 -42.86
CA ARG A 1094 68.32 -24.58 -43.77
C ARG A 1094 68.46 -25.97 -43.15
N GLU A 1095 68.71 -26.04 -41.85
CA GLU A 1095 68.75 -27.28 -41.07
C GLU A 1095 67.36 -27.82 -40.70
N GLY A 1096 66.28 -27.12 -41.07
CA GLY A 1096 64.91 -27.57 -40.82
C GLY A 1096 64.53 -27.51 -39.34
N TYR A 1097 64.87 -26.43 -38.65
CA TYR A 1097 64.25 -26.07 -37.37
C TYR A 1097 62.95 -25.30 -37.63
N ASP A 1098 61.87 -25.68 -36.95
CA ASP A 1098 60.55 -25.10 -37.20
C ASP A 1098 60.45 -23.63 -36.74
N ARG A 1099 59.98 -22.76 -37.62
CA ARG A 1099 59.58 -21.39 -37.27
C ARG A 1099 58.32 -21.36 -36.40
N LEU A 1100 58.49 -21.61 -35.09
CA LEU A 1100 58.33 -20.53 -34.11
C LEU A 1100 57.33 -19.41 -34.49
N PRO A 1101 55.99 -19.62 -34.59
CA PRO A 1101 55.07 -18.51 -34.78
C PRO A 1101 55.28 -17.46 -33.69
N SER A 1102 55.51 -16.20 -34.08
CA SER A 1102 55.73 -15.12 -33.12
C SER A 1102 54.54 -15.02 -32.16
N ALA A 1103 54.76 -14.61 -30.91
CA ALA A 1103 53.70 -14.59 -29.89
C ALA A 1103 52.43 -13.86 -30.35
N LYS A 1104 52.56 -12.80 -31.17
CA LYS A 1104 51.43 -12.09 -31.79
C LYS A 1104 50.70 -12.90 -32.88
N LYS A 1105 51.38 -13.72 -33.68
CA LYS A 1105 50.73 -14.61 -34.66
C LYS A 1105 50.11 -15.85 -34.00
N ALA A 1106 50.75 -16.41 -32.98
CA ALA A 1106 50.17 -17.51 -32.19
C ALA A 1106 48.85 -17.08 -31.51
N LEU A 1107 48.78 -15.86 -30.97
CA LEU A 1107 47.55 -15.26 -30.45
C LEU A 1107 46.44 -15.13 -31.51
N ALA A 1108 46.78 -14.70 -32.74
CA ALA A 1108 45.79 -14.52 -33.81
C ALA A 1108 45.20 -15.85 -34.33
N VAL A 1109 46.03 -16.90 -34.45
CA VAL A 1109 45.62 -18.25 -34.94
C VAL A 1109 44.90 -19.08 -33.85
N ALA A 1110 44.82 -18.55 -32.63
CA ALA A 1110 43.99 -19.10 -31.55
C ALA A 1110 42.63 -18.39 -31.39
N ALA A 1111 42.42 -17.25 -32.06
CA ALA A 1111 41.21 -16.42 -31.96
C ALA A 1111 40.39 -16.39 -33.27
N THR A 1112 40.70 -17.30 -34.20
CA THR A 1112 39.97 -17.52 -35.48
C THR A 1112 39.47 -18.97 -35.59
N MET A 1113 39.22 -19.59 -34.43
CA MET A 1113 38.67 -20.94 -34.15
C MET A 1113 37.93 -20.90 -32.79
#